data_AF-A0A837PBH8-F1
#
_entry.id   AF-A0A837PBH8-F1
#
_cell.length_a   1.000
_cell.length_b   1.000
_cell.length_c   1.000
_cell.angle_alpha   90.00
_cell.angle_beta   90.00
_cell.angle_gamma   90.00
#
_symmetry.space_group_name_H-M   'P 1'
#
loop_
_entity.id
_entity.type
_entity.pdbx_description
1 polymer ?
#
loop_
_entity_poly.entity_id
_entity_poly.type
_entity_poly.pdbx_seq_one_letter_code
_entity_poly.pdbx_strand_id
1 'polypeptide(L)'
;MGIKSIGQGLNRRRQNNAPWWARNIKAVVGFLGLVSVLTLAFFSYATWLAYLLLQGLKLWFKGLVQHGQAFQDPTNLGLTWSRVLDWTKAWPGNQLNNPWLIWGLLLGVITLSLSWYRIIRSYQSYNGFEKGAETFSSPRQLKKQYELIPDRNQEFEGYGGMPLVHYNGPVGTLIQSASYRRGFKSLKQKLAKKWDFKPSGTYGIDQTTVHSLIYGITRSGKGETIVLPLIDNLSRAKKRSSMMINDPKLELFTMSERLLKQRGYRVYVLNMQNMAKSMAYNPLAIVVDYARQGYYDEAQQEANRISSAIYQSHDDSGNSKFWNNSSTNLLNALILSQLDLAARHETWERVTMNNIYRELTELGGQEIQDDAGAVTTRLSYYFKKMAQIKAKTPLQEMALEAFQQSNFAGDETAGNIYASMMEGIKIYQQRDIARLTSMNSLDFHDMAFPRRLRIGFPKQLALQTAQVTFADQQGELLESRAQMVDRLGFLTFPIKTTLPANYQLTIDFNHELTEPALRRYQYHYQGEIKEAKQSPLAATSFKRAGDLVLDHDNSVILADEDPQAVSFKYSEQPVAVFLGTPPHNPSYNQLVSFAIDQAFNQMYQMALDNEKKCYTRVHFIIDEGGNLPKIQNLDTKFTIGLGSELLFDWVLQNKGQLRINYSKEEAETIISNCGNTLYILSKDKETAQEISDEVGHTTVNVMGHQLQGNVADLNGLNSSLDAVPVISMEELLRLRVGEMVVIRSTARTDQKGRIIRANPIFDTGRTRMPARWQFLNQTFDDNATIFDIAVETPHKRLDLTTLQYDYAGNEAASELQQMIQLVNDKSTSSVPEPTELAITAKEQLRKQLAQEKDWGALQKQLMACVDYQSSAYVEIRNLAEDEVASYVLAHLTLYEKCVNQRAS
;
A
#
# COMPACT_ATOMS: atom_id res chain seq x y z
N MET A 1 -43.65 -5.87 -0.94
CA MET A 1 -43.81 -7.32 -0.77
C MET A 1 -43.09 -8.01 -1.92
N GLY A 2 -42.35 -9.10 -1.67
CA GLY A 2 -41.93 -10.01 -2.75
C GLY A 2 -40.42 -10.21 -3.02
N ILE A 3 -39.54 -10.25 -2.02
CA ILE A 3 -38.26 -11.00 -2.16
C ILE A 3 -38.04 -11.80 -0.87
N LYS A 4 -38.45 -13.07 -0.89
CA LYS A 4 -38.13 -14.06 0.14
C LYS A 4 -36.89 -14.83 -0.31
N SER A 5 -35.79 -14.63 0.43
CA SER A 5 -34.66 -15.55 0.62
C SER A 5 -34.43 -16.63 -0.45
N ILE A 6 -33.49 -16.38 -1.37
CA ILE A 6 -33.10 -17.33 -2.42
C ILE A 6 -32.35 -18.55 -1.85
N GLY A 7 -31.78 -18.49 -0.63
CA GLY A 7 -31.02 -19.62 -0.06
C GLY A 7 -31.80 -20.66 0.75
N GLN A 8 -33.10 -20.48 1.02
CA GLN A 8 -33.91 -21.44 1.82
C GLN A 8 -35.25 -21.81 1.17
N GLY A 9 -35.57 -21.24 0.01
CA GLY A 9 -36.88 -21.37 -0.64
C GLY A 9 -37.06 -22.64 -1.49
N LEU A 10 -35.97 -23.25 -1.97
CA LEU A 10 -36.04 -24.39 -2.89
C LEU A 10 -36.57 -25.67 -2.22
N ASN A 11 -36.20 -25.94 -0.97
CA ASN A 11 -36.68 -27.11 -0.23
C ASN A 11 -38.18 -27.04 0.08
N ARG A 12 -38.74 -25.84 0.28
CA ARG A 12 -40.15 -25.66 0.64
C ARG A 12 -41.08 -25.61 -0.58
N ARG A 13 -40.59 -25.18 -1.75
CA ARG A 13 -41.38 -25.18 -3.00
C ARG A 13 -41.47 -26.56 -3.66
N ARG A 14 -40.40 -27.38 -3.62
CA ARG A 14 -40.44 -28.76 -4.16
C ARG A 14 -41.33 -29.70 -3.34
N GLN A 15 -41.42 -29.53 -2.01
CA GLN A 15 -42.38 -30.28 -1.19
C GLN A 15 -43.86 -29.98 -1.50
N ASN A 16 -44.18 -28.77 -1.98
CA ASN A 16 -45.57 -28.42 -2.28
C ASN A 16 -46.05 -28.97 -3.64
N ASN A 17 -45.14 -29.19 -4.59
CA ASN A 17 -45.47 -29.77 -5.89
C ASN A 17 -45.49 -31.30 -5.91
N ALA A 18 -44.98 -31.96 -4.86
CA ALA A 18 -45.16 -33.40 -4.68
C ALA A 18 -46.64 -33.73 -4.42
N PRO A 19 -47.17 -34.85 -4.95
CA PRO A 19 -48.51 -35.36 -4.62
C PRO A 19 -48.72 -35.39 -3.11
N TRP A 20 -49.94 -35.12 -2.63
CA TRP A 20 -50.22 -34.92 -1.20
C TRP A 20 -49.70 -36.06 -0.30
N TRP A 21 -49.74 -37.29 -0.81
CA TRP A 21 -49.28 -38.50 -0.14
C TRP A 21 -47.75 -38.66 -0.07
N ALA A 22 -46.98 -37.89 -0.83
CA ALA A 22 -45.51 -37.91 -0.84
C ALA A 22 -44.87 -36.72 -0.07
N ARG A 23 -45.68 -35.84 0.54
CA ARG A 23 -45.20 -34.58 1.15
C ARG A 23 -44.55 -34.74 2.52
N ASN A 24 -44.94 -35.74 3.29
CA ASN A 24 -44.35 -36.04 4.61
C ASN A 24 -44.54 -37.53 4.98
N ILE A 25 -43.72 -38.01 5.92
CA ILE A 25 -43.72 -39.42 6.36
C ILE A 25 -45.11 -39.90 6.81
N LYS A 26 -45.92 -39.04 7.44
CA LYS A 26 -47.27 -39.42 7.91
C LYS A 26 -48.24 -39.66 6.76
N ALA A 27 -48.21 -38.82 5.72
CA ALA A 27 -49.04 -38.97 4.53
C ALA A 27 -48.62 -40.19 3.69
N VAL A 28 -47.32 -40.48 3.67
CA VAL A 28 -46.75 -41.68 3.03
C VAL A 28 -47.23 -42.94 3.75
N VAL A 29 -47.11 -42.97 5.08
CA VAL A 29 -47.60 -44.09 5.89
C VAL A 29 -49.10 -44.29 5.73
N GLY A 30 -49.88 -43.20 5.65
CA GLY A 30 -51.32 -43.25 5.41
C GLY A 30 -51.69 -43.82 4.03
N PHE A 31 -50.99 -43.39 2.97
CA PHE A 31 -51.22 -43.89 1.61
C PHE A 31 -50.76 -45.34 1.44
N LEU A 32 -49.60 -45.70 2.01
CA LEU A 32 -49.13 -47.09 2.06
C LEU A 32 -50.13 -47.99 2.78
N GLY A 33 -50.67 -47.54 3.93
CA GLY A 33 -51.73 -48.25 4.63
C GLY A 33 -52.96 -48.47 3.76
N LEU A 34 -53.40 -47.44 3.02
CA LEU A 34 -54.58 -47.54 2.14
C LEU A 34 -54.35 -48.48 0.96
N VAL A 35 -53.18 -48.42 0.31
CA VAL A 35 -52.83 -49.34 -0.79
C VAL A 35 -52.66 -50.76 -0.28
N SER A 36 -52.07 -50.97 0.91
CA SER A 36 -51.97 -52.28 1.54
C SER A 36 -53.34 -52.88 1.87
N VAL A 37 -54.31 -52.06 2.30
CA VAL A 37 -55.69 -52.51 2.54
C VAL A 37 -56.39 -52.90 1.23
N LEU A 38 -56.20 -52.12 0.16
CA LEU A 38 -56.77 -52.42 -1.16
C LEU A 38 -56.16 -53.68 -1.79
N THR A 39 -54.85 -53.89 -1.65
CA THR A 39 -54.20 -55.12 -2.14
C THR A 39 -54.61 -56.34 -1.32
N LEU A 40 -54.75 -56.21 0.00
CA LEU A 40 -55.32 -57.26 0.86
C LEU A 40 -56.74 -57.63 0.45
N ALA A 41 -57.60 -56.63 0.20
CA ALA A 41 -58.96 -56.85 -0.25
C ALA A 41 -59.01 -57.55 -1.61
N PHE A 42 -58.17 -57.12 -2.57
CA PHE A 42 -58.10 -57.71 -3.90
C PHE A 42 -57.62 -59.16 -3.88
N PHE A 43 -56.53 -59.46 -3.14
CA PHE A 43 -56.02 -60.83 -3.06
C PHE A 43 -56.94 -61.76 -2.27
N SER A 44 -57.60 -61.28 -1.21
CA SER A 44 -58.60 -62.06 -0.46
C SER A 44 -59.81 -62.41 -1.34
N TYR A 45 -60.23 -61.46 -2.18
CA TYR A 45 -61.30 -61.67 -3.15
C TYR A 45 -60.88 -62.66 -4.25
N ALA A 46 -59.67 -62.50 -4.81
CA ALA A 46 -59.15 -63.40 -5.84
C ALA A 46 -59.00 -64.85 -5.34
N THR A 47 -58.53 -65.05 -4.10
CA THR A 47 -58.42 -66.39 -3.49
C THR A 47 -59.78 -67.01 -3.19
N TRP A 48 -60.77 -66.22 -2.77
CA TRP A 48 -62.14 -66.70 -2.59
C TRP A 48 -62.80 -67.09 -3.92
N LEU A 49 -62.54 -66.32 -4.99
CA LEU A 49 -63.02 -66.63 -6.33
C LEU A 49 -62.40 -67.94 -6.87
N ALA A 50 -61.11 -68.15 -6.63
CA ALA A 50 -60.42 -69.40 -6.95
C ALA A 50 -60.96 -70.59 -6.13
N TYR A 51 -61.28 -70.39 -4.84
CA TYR A 51 -61.90 -71.40 -4.00
C TYR A 51 -63.29 -71.80 -4.50
N LEU A 52 -64.12 -70.83 -4.91
CA LEU A 52 -65.42 -71.08 -5.52
C LEU A 52 -65.31 -71.88 -6.83
N LEU A 53 -64.33 -71.55 -7.68
CA LEU A 53 -64.04 -72.29 -8.90
C LEU A 53 -63.63 -73.74 -8.59
N LEU A 54 -62.75 -73.96 -7.61
CA LEU A 54 -62.32 -75.30 -7.18
C LEU A 54 -63.44 -76.13 -6.56
N GLN A 55 -64.34 -75.51 -5.78
CA GLN A 55 -65.53 -76.18 -5.23
C GLN A 55 -66.53 -76.54 -6.33
N GLY A 56 -66.73 -75.65 -7.30
CA GLY A 56 -67.52 -75.94 -8.50
C GLY A 56 -66.94 -77.12 -9.29
N LEU A 57 -65.62 -77.14 -9.49
CA LEU A 57 -64.89 -78.26 -10.09
C LEU A 57 -65.04 -79.56 -9.30
N LYS A 58 -64.97 -79.52 -7.96
CA LYS A 58 -65.14 -80.68 -7.08
C LYS A 58 -66.56 -81.26 -7.15
N LEU A 59 -67.58 -80.40 -7.17
CA LEU A 59 -68.99 -80.80 -7.33
C LEU A 59 -69.24 -81.38 -8.72
N TRP A 60 -68.66 -80.77 -9.75
CA TRP A 60 -68.68 -81.29 -11.12
C TRP A 60 -68.04 -82.68 -11.20
N PHE A 61 -66.85 -82.87 -10.61
CA PHE A 61 -66.15 -84.16 -10.57
C PHE A 61 -66.91 -85.23 -9.79
N LYS A 62 -67.53 -84.87 -8.66
CA LYS A 62 -68.33 -85.79 -7.82
C LYS A 62 -69.59 -86.25 -8.55
N GLY A 63 -70.22 -85.36 -9.33
CA GLY A 63 -71.33 -85.68 -10.23
C GLY A 63 -70.91 -86.61 -11.38
N LEU A 64 -69.73 -86.36 -11.97
CA LEU A 64 -69.16 -87.17 -13.04
C LEU A 64 -68.88 -88.62 -12.60
N VAL A 65 -68.39 -88.80 -11.37
CA VAL A 65 -68.06 -90.13 -10.80
C VAL A 65 -69.29 -90.91 -10.33
N GLN A 66 -70.37 -90.25 -9.87
CA GLN A 66 -71.56 -90.92 -9.32
C GLN A 66 -72.67 -91.19 -10.35
N HIS A 67 -72.76 -90.41 -11.44
CA HIS A 67 -73.91 -90.49 -12.38
C HIS A 67 -73.54 -90.63 -13.86
N GLY A 68 -72.25 -90.72 -14.23
CA GLY A 68 -71.82 -91.09 -15.59
C GLY A 68 -72.18 -90.10 -16.72
N GLN A 69 -72.67 -88.89 -16.40
CA GLN A 69 -72.86 -87.80 -17.36
C GLN A 69 -72.33 -86.48 -16.78
N ALA A 70 -71.62 -85.72 -17.62
CA ALA A 70 -71.20 -84.37 -17.28
C ALA A 70 -72.43 -83.45 -17.29
N PHE A 71 -72.69 -82.74 -16.19
CA PHE A 71 -73.78 -81.75 -16.11
C PHE A 71 -73.63 -80.73 -17.26
N GLN A 72 -74.66 -80.59 -18.10
CA GLN A 72 -74.66 -79.69 -19.26
C GLN A 72 -75.10 -78.24 -18.94
N ASP A 73 -75.70 -77.99 -17.77
CA ASP A 73 -76.16 -76.64 -17.36
C ASP A 73 -75.33 -76.04 -16.19
N PRO A 74 -74.78 -74.80 -16.33
CA PRO A 74 -73.92 -74.16 -15.32
C PRO A 74 -74.60 -73.85 -13.98
N THR A 75 -75.93 -73.73 -13.97
CA THR A 75 -76.72 -73.36 -12.78
C THR A 75 -76.73 -74.45 -11.71
N ASN A 76 -76.57 -75.72 -12.10
CA ASN A 76 -76.52 -76.86 -11.18
C ASN A 76 -75.18 -76.97 -10.42
N LEU A 77 -74.17 -76.15 -10.78
CA LEU A 77 -72.88 -76.06 -10.07
C LEU A 77 -72.90 -75.08 -8.89
N GLY A 78 -74.04 -74.43 -8.62
CA GLY A 78 -74.21 -73.50 -7.50
C GLY A 78 -73.43 -72.19 -7.61
N LEU A 79 -72.92 -71.89 -8.82
CA LEU A 79 -72.20 -70.67 -9.20
C LEU A 79 -73.19 -69.64 -9.80
N THR A 80 -74.05 -69.06 -8.97
CA THR A 80 -74.90 -67.93 -9.39
C THR A 80 -74.13 -66.62 -9.27
N TRP A 81 -74.39 -65.65 -10.16
CA TRP A 81 -73.79 -64.31 -10.10
C TRP A 81 -73.97 -63.62 -8.73
N SER A 82 -75.08 -63.91 -8.05
CA SER A 82 -75.34 -63.47 -6.67
C SER A 82 -74.36 -64.01 -5.64
N ARG A 83 -73.82 -65.23 -5.84
CA ARG A 83 -72.81 -65.84 -4.96
C ARG A 83 -71.39 -65.44 -5.32
N VAL A 84 -71.12 -65.12 -6.58
CA VAL A 84 -69.80 -64.64 -7.05
C VAL A 84 -69.56 -63.18 -6.64
N LEU A 85 -70.62 -62.41 -6.43
CA LEU A 85 -70.54 -61.00 -6.02
C LEU A 85 -70.91 -60.78 -4.54
N ASP A 86 -70.97 -61.83 -3.71
CA ASP A 86 -71.31 -61.72 -2.28
C ASP A 86 -70.07 -61.39 -1.43
N TRP A 87 -69.80 -60.09 -1.26
CA TRP A 87 -68.64 -59.57 -0.55
C TRP A 87 -68.60 -59.93 0.94
N THR A 88 -69.74 -60.29 1.54
CA THR A 88 -69.82 -60.63 2.97
C THR A 88 -69.07 -61.92 3.33
N LYS A 89 -68.85 -62.80 2.34
CA LYS A 89 -68.13 -64.08 2.52
C LYS A 89 -66.66 -64.04 2.12
N ALA A 90 -66.20 -62.93 1.53
CA ALA A 90 -64.81 -62.71 1.14
C ALA A 90 -63.96 -62.07 2.26
N TRP A 91 -64.55 -61.75 3.42
CA TRP A 91 -63.90 -61.05 4.55
C TRP A 91 -63.03 -62.00 5.42
N PRO A 92 -61.91 -61.53 6.02
CA PRO A 92 -60.75 -62.34 6.42
C PRO A 92 -60.91 -63.04 7.78
N GLY A 93 -62.07 -63.60 8.09
CA GLY A 93 -62.26 -64.37 9.32
C GLY A 93 -61.45 -65.67 9.36
N ASN A 94 -61.02 -66.20 8.20
CA ASN A 94 -60.42 -67.54 8.09
C ASN A 94 -59.15 -67.63 7.20
N GLN A 95 -58.47 -66.52 6.88
CA GLN A 95 -57.41 -66.53 5.86
C GLN A 95 -55.95 -66.38 6.35
N LEU A 96 -55.69 -66.38 7.66
CA LEU A 96 -54.31 -66.31 8.18
C LEU A 96 -53.46 -67.57 7.89
N ASN A 97 -54.07 -68.69 7.49
CA ASN A 97 -53.38 -69.92 7.09
C ASN A 97 -53.21 -70.08 5.56
N ASN A 98 -53.53 -69.06 4.76
CA ASN A 98 -53.41 -69.14 3.29
C ASN A 98 -52.01 -68.72 2.82
N PRO A 99 -51.16 -69.65 2.31
CA PRO A 99 -49.78 -69.32 1.93
C PRO A 99 -49.70 -68.27 0.80
N TRP A 100 -50.70 -68.20 -0.08
CA TRP A 100 -50.73 -67.25 -1.19
C TRP A 100 -50.93 -65.79 -0.75
N LEU A 101 -51.58 -65.57 0.40
CA LEU A 101 -51.84 -64.24 0.94
C LEU A 101 -50.54 -63.61 1.49
N ILE A 102 -49.69 -64.44 2.10
CA ILE A 102 -48.36 -64.04 2.57
C ILE A 102 -47.45 -63.67 1.38
N TRP A 103 -47.44 -64.47 0.31
CA TRP A 103 -46.66 -64.18 -0.90
C TRP A 103 -47.17 -62.93 -1.66
N GLY A 104 -48.48 -62.72 -1.73
CA GLY A 104 -49.07 -61.52 -2.32
C GLY A 104 -48.74 -60.25 -1.54
N LEU A 105 -48.75 -60.31 -0.20
CA LEU A 105 -48.31 -59.22 0.66
C LEU A 105 -46.81 -58.94 0.48
N LEU A 106 -45.96 -59.97 0.42
CA LEU A 106 -44.52 -59.81 0.19
C LEU A 106 -44.22 -59.16 -1.18
N LEU A 107 -44.85 -59.61 -2.26
CA LEU A 107 -44.70 -59.01 -3.60
C LEU A 107 -45.24 -57.57 -3.64
N GLY A 108 -46.36 -57.31 -2.99
CA GLY A 108 -46.93 -55.96 -2.84
C GLY A 108 -45.99 -55.02 -2.09
N VAL A 109 -45.39 -55.49 -0.98
CA VAL A 109 -44.40 -54.72 -0.22
C VAL A 109 -43.13 -54.49 -1.02
N ILE A 110 -42.62 -55.49 -1.76
CA ILE A 110 -41.41 -55.34 -2.61
C ILE A 110 -41.66 -54.33 -3.74
N THR A 111 -42.78 -54.44 -4.45
CA THR A 111 -43.13 -53.53 -5.56
C THR A 111 -43.38 -52.10 -5.08
N LEU A 112 -44.03 -51.93 -3.93
CA LEU A 112 -44.17 -50.63 -3.26
C LEU A 112 -42.83 -50.08 -2.79
N SER A 113 -41.97 -50.91 -2.22
CA SER A 113 -40.63 -50.52 -1.77
C SER A 113 -39.72 -50.12 -2.92
N LEU A 114 -39.80 -50.81 -4.07
CA LEU A 114 -39.08 -50.47 -5.30
C LEU A 114 -39.63 -49.20 -5.95
N SER A 115 -40.96 -49.04 -5.97
CA SER A 115 -41.60 -47.81 -6.46
C SER A 115 -41.27 -46.62 -5.57
N TRP A 116 -41.27 -46.82 -4.26
CA TRP A 116 -40.85 -45.85 -3.26
C TRP A 116 -39.36 -45.49 -3.40
N TYR A 117 -38.49 -46.48 -3.56
CA TYR A 117 -37.06 -46.27 -3.83
C TYR A 117 -36.85 -45.48 -5.13
N ARG A 118 -37.55 -45.83 -6.22
CA ARG A 118 -37.51 -45.07 -7.49
C ARG A 118 -37.99 -43.62 -7.33
N ILE A 119 -39.08 -43.40 -6.60
CA ILE A 119 -39.64 -42.07 -6.34
C ILE A 119 -38.68 -41.25 -5.48
N ILE A 120 -38.20 -41.79 -4.35
CA ILE A 120 -37.17 -41.14 -3.53
C ILE A 120 -35.96 -40.79 -4.39
N ARG A 121 -35.47 -41.71 -5.22
CA ARG A 121 -34.29 -41.46 -6.07
C ARG A 121 -34.55 -40.39 -7.14
N SER A 122 -35.79 -40.29 -7.65
CA SER A 122 -36.20 -39.24 -8.59
C SER A 122 -36.38 -37.86 -7.94
N TYR A 123 -36.68 -37.81 -6.63
CA TYR A 123 -36.89 -36.56 -5.87
C TYR A 123 -35.75 -36.23 -4.90
N GLN A 124 -34.78 -37.13 -4.72
CA GLN A 124 -33.52 -36.87 -4.04
C GLN A 124 -32.80 -35.83 -4.88
N SER A 125 -32.52 -34.67 -4.27
CA SER A 125 -31.58 -33.73 -4.86
C SER A 125 -30.25 -34.45 -4.98
N TYR A 126 -29.83 -34.76 -6.20
CA TYR A 126 -28.43 -34.97 -6.49
C TYR A 126 -27.71 -33.74 -5.93
N ASN A 127 -26.56 -33.94 -5.28
CA ASN A 127 -25.72 -32.84 -4.75
C ASN A 127 -25.10 -31.98 -5.88
N GLY A 128 -25.78 -31.83 -7.03
CA GLY A 128 -26.31 -30.55 -7.51
C GLY A 128 -25.33 -29.44 -7.84
N PHE A 129 -24.04 -29.73 -7.82
CA PHE A 129 -22.94 -28.79 -8.04
C PHE A 129 -22.01 -29.25 -9.17
N GLU A 130 -22.52 -30.04 -10.12
CA GLU A 130 -21.73 -30.57 -11.24
C GLU A 130 -21.10 -29.47 -12.10
N LYS A 131 -21.72 -28.28 -12.14
CA LYS A 131 -21.31 -27.14 -12.96
C LYS A 131 -21.00 -25.88 -12.13
N GLY A 132 -20.79 -26.03 -10.82
CA GLY A 132 -20.44 -24.94 -9.90
C GLY A 132 -21.37 -24.80 -8.70
N ALA A 133 -20.83 -24.27 -7.59
CA ALA A 133 -21.49 -24.13 -6.29
C ALA A 133 -21.41 -22.70 -5.73
N GLU A 134 -20.98 -21.74 -6.55
CA GLU A 134 -20.71 -20.39 -6.04
C GLU A 134 -22.00 -19.65 -5.72
N THR A 135 -21.95 -18.84 -4.66
CA THR A 135 -23.08 -18.07 -4.13
C THR A 135 -22.59 -16.83 -3.39
N PHE A 136 -23.40 -15.77 -3.37
CA PHE A 136 -23.09 -14.58 -2.57
C PHE A 136 -23.14 -14.86 -1.06
N SER A 137 -22.29 -14.14 -0.32
CA SER A 137 -22.28 -14.12 1.13
C SER A 137 -23.62 -13.64 1.71
N SER A 138 -24.19 -14.42 2.63
CA SER A 138 -25.43 -14.02 3.31
C SER A 138 -25.19 -12.92 4.34
N PRO A 139 -26.17 -12.03 4.62
CA PRO A 139 -26.03 -11.00 5.66
C PRO A 139 -25.67 -11.53 7.05
N ARG A 140 -26.03 -12.78 7.37
CA ARG A 140 -25.66 -13.42 8.65
C ARG A 140 -24.20 -13.87 8.67
N GLN A 141 -23.63 -14.26 7.54
CA GLN A 141 -22.21 -14.60 7.43
C GLN A 141 -21.39 -13.32 7.50
N LEU A 142 -21.74 -12.29 6.74
CA LEU A 142 -21.05 -11.00 6.74
C LEU A 142 -20.92 -10.41 8.15
N LYS A 143 -22.00 -10.39 8.93
CA LYS A 143 -21.97 -9.92 10.33
C LYS A 143 -21.07 -10.71 11.28
N LYS A 144 -20.65 -11.92 10.91
CA LYS A 144 -19.68 -12.73 11.67
C LYS A 144 -18.25 -12.54 11.15
N GLN A 145 -18.11 -12.14 9.89
CA GLN A 145 -16.84 -12.01 9.19
C GLN A 145 -16.22 -10.62 9.39
N TYR A 146 -17.04 -9.57 9.52
CA TYR A 146 -16.59 -8.17 9.51
C TYR A 146 -16.89 -7.43 10.79
N GLU A 147 -15.97 -6.54 11.15
CA GLU A 147 -16.18 -5.57 12.23
C GLU A 147 -17.27 -4.59 11.85
N LEU A 148 -18.32 -4.52 12.68
CA LEU A 148 -19.46 -3.66 12.48
C LEU A 148 -19.24 -2.37 13.26
N ILE A 149 -18.90 -1.31 12.54
CA ILE A 149 -18.68 0.01 13.14
C ILE A 149 -19.91 0.91 12.95
N PRO A 150 -20.14 1.89 13.83
CA PRO A 150 -21.13 2.94 13.57
C PRO A 150 -20.86 3.65 12.25
N ASP A 151 -21.93 3.98 11.52
CA ASP A 151 -21.86 4.62 10.20
C ASP A 151 -21.40 6.09 10.21
N ARG A 152 -21.40 6.75 11.38
CA ARG A 152 -21.03 8.16 11.53
C ARG A 152 -20.75 8.56 12.98
N ASN A 153 -20.07 9.70 13.15
CA ASN A 153 -19.85 10.48 14.39
C ASN A 153 -19.16 9.80 15.58
N GLN A 154 -19.32 8.50 15.75
CA GLN A 154 -18.76 7.74 16.87
C GLN A 154 -17.40 7.15 16.49
N GLU A 155 -16.42 7.36 17.38
CA GLU A 155 -15.14 6.66 17.32
C GLU A 155 -15.32 5.16 17.62
N PHE A 156 -14.40 4.35 17.12
CA PHE A 156 -14.42 2.89 17.30
C PHE A 156 -13.01 2.33 17.50
N GLU A 157 -12.93 1.15 18.12
CA GLU A 157 -11.67 0.46 18.41
C GLU A 157 -11.00 -0.11 17.15
N GLY A 158 -9.68 -0.21 17.19
CA GLY A 158 -8.90 -0.77 16.08
C GLY A 158 -8.59 0.25 14.99
N TYR A 159 -8.28 -0.26 13.79
CA TYR A 159 -7.96 0.55 12.61
C TYR A 159 -9.20 0.84 11.78
N GLY A 160 -9.21 1.98 11.09
CA GLY A 160 -10.17 2.22 10.03
C GLY A 160 -9.88 1.33 8.83
N GLY A 161 -10.87 1.15 7.96
CA GLY A 161 -10.79 0.19 6.87
C GLY A 161 -11.78 0.42 5.75
N MET A 162 -11.56 -0.29 4.64
CA MET A 162 -12.41 -0.24 3.45
C MET A 162 -13.85 -0.63 3.81
N PRO A 163 -14.86 0.22 3.53
CA PRO A 163 -16.26 -0.15 3.71
C PRO A 163 -16.68 -1.20 2.67
N LEU A 164 -17.07 -2.38 3.13
CA LEU A 164 -17.44 -3.51 2.26
C LEU A 164 -18.95 -3.78 2.21
N VAL A 165 -19.67 -3.42 3.26
CA VAL A 165 -21.13 -3.55 3.34
C VAL A 165 -21.70 -2.52 4.30
N HIS A 166 -22.95 -2.09 4.10
CA HIS A 166 -23.68 -1.27 5.05
C HIS A 166 -24.91 -1.99 5.60
N TYR A 167 -25.34 -1.66 6.81
CA TYR A 167 -26.59 -2.14 7.38
C TYR A 167 -27.40 -0.97 7.92
N ASN A 168 -28.53 -0.67 7.26
CA ASN A 168 -29.43 0.38 7.72
C ASN A 168 -30.21 -0.05 8.98
N GLY A 169 -30.24 0.82 9.99
CA GLY A 169 -31.23 0.74 11.06
C GLY A 169 -32.63 1.17 10.60
N PRO A 170 -33.65 1.12 11.48
CA PRO A 170 -35.00 1.61 11.15
C PRO A 170 -35.01 3.09 10.72
N VAL A 171 -34.21 3.91 11.41
CA VAL A 171 -34.04 5.34 11.09
C VAL A 171 -33.27 5.53 9.78
N GLY A 172 -32.16 4.83 9.57
CA GLY A 172 -31.41 4.87 8.30
C GLY A 172 -32.26 4.43 7.11
N THR A 173 -33.09 3.41 7.27
CA THR A 173 -34.02 2.94 6.22
C THR A 173 -35.06 4.02 5.87
N LEU A 174 -35.57 4.75 6.87
CA LEU A 174 -36.47 5.88 6.64
C LEU A 174 -35.75 7.02 5.90
N ILE A 175 -34.53 7.37 6.32
CA ILE A 175 -33.71 8.42 5.68
C ILE A 175 -33.40 8.05 4.22
N GLN A 176 -32.98 6.81 3.97
CA GLN A 176 -32.61 6.34 2.64
C GLN A 176 -33.84 6.27 1.72
N SER A 177 -34.99 5.78 2.20
CA SER A 177 -36.23 5.74 1.42
C SER A 177 -36.82 7.13 1.14
N ALA A 178 -36.73 8.05 2.10
CA ALA A 178 -37.17 9.43 1.92
C ALA A 178 -36.24 10.22 0.97
N SER A 179 -34.95 9.85 0.89
CA SER A 179 -33.94 10.58 0.12
C SER A 179 -34.21 10.63 -1.39
N TYR A 180 -34.96 9.66 -1.94
CA TYR A 180 -35.29 9.58 -3.37
C TYR A 180 -36.69 10.09 -3.73
N ARG A 181 -37.50 10.55 -2.76
CA ARG A 181 -38.86 11.10 -3.01
C ARG A 181 -38.84 12.63 -3.07
N ARG A 182 -39.15 13.19 -4.26
CA ARG A 182 -39.16 14.65 -4.55
C ARG A 182 -40.01 15.48 -3.57
N GLY A 183 -41.16 14.97 -3.12
CA GLY A 183 -42.13 15.70 -2.27
C GLY A 183 -41.78 15.82 -0.78
N PHE A 184 -40.73 15.14 -0.29
CA PHE A 184 -40.39 15.09 1.15
C PHE A 184 -39.11 15.86 1.52
N LYS A 185 -38.56 16.69 0.61
CA LYS A 185 -37.26 17.36 0.78
C LYS A 185 -37.20 18.30 2.00
N SER A 186 -38.27 19.04 2.32
CA SER A 186 -38.29 19.97 3.47
C SER A 186 -38.45 19.24 4.81
N LEU A 187 -39.28 18.19 4.87
CA LEU A 187 -39.44 17.33 6.04
C LEU A 187 -38.16 16.53 6.32
N LYS A 188 -37.46 16.10 5.26
CA LYS A 188 -36.14 15.45 5.30
C LYS A 188 -35.09 16.33 5.96
N GLN A 189 -34.99 17.62 5.60
CA GLN A 189 -34.02 18.53 6.22
C GLN A 189 -34.30 18.76 7.71
N LYS A 190 -35.57 18.85 8.12
CA LYS A 190 -35.94 19.01 9.55
C LYS A 190 -35.69 17.74 10.38
N LEU A 191 -36.02 16.57 9.85
CA LEU A 191 -35.82 15.29 10.55
C LEU A 191 -34.35 14.85 10.56
N ALA A 192 -33.62 15.01 9.45
CA ALA A 192 -32.19 14.71 9.39
C ALA A 192 -31.42 15.60 10.36
N LYS A 193 -31.71 16.91 10.43
CA LYS A 193 -31.06 17.81 11.42
C LYS A 193 -31.26 17.39 12.88
N LYS A 194 -32.41 16.81 13.23
CA LYS A 194 -32.72 16.41 14.62
C LYS A 194 -32.07 15.07 15.02
N TRP A 195 -31.76 14.20 14.07
CA TRP A 195 -31.29 12.83 14.34
C TRP A 195 -29.89 12.52 13.76
N ASP A 196 -29.26 13.44 13.03
CA ASP A 196 -27.97 13.25 12.35
C ASP A 196 -26.80 12.93 13.29
N PHE A 197 -26.90 13.32 14.56
CA PHE A 197 -25.87 13.06 15.57
C PHE A 197 -25.78 11.59 15.96
N LYS A 198 -26.87 10.81 15.84
CA LYS A 198 -26.89 9.39 16.19
C LYS A 198 -26.58 8.52 14.96
N PRO A 199 -25.85 7.40 15.13
CA PRO A 199 -25.64 6.44 14.06
C PRO A 199 -26.97 5.96 13.46
N SER A 200 -27.05 5.94 12.13
CA SER A 200 -28.25 5.54 11.39
C SER A 200 -28.19 4.10 10.89
N GLY A 201 -26.99 3.51 10.94
CA GLY A 201 -26.64 2.17 10.50
C GLY A 201 -25.25 1.79 10.98
N THR A 202 -24.71 0.72 10.38
CA THR A 202 -23.36 0.23 10.65
C THR A 202 -22.66 -0.18 9.37
N TYR A 203 -21.36 0.10 9.26
CA TYR A 203 -20.49 -0.44 8.22
C TYR A 203 -19.84 -1.74 8.65
N GLY A 204 -19.83 -2.74 7.77
CA GLY A 204 -18.86 -3.82 7.83
C GLY A 204 -17.58 -3.36 7.13
N ILE A 205 -16.50 -3.24 7.89
CA ILE A 205 -15.21 -2.77 7.37
C ILE A 205 -14.14 -3.86 7.38
N ASP A 206 -13.16 -3.70 6.49
CA ASP A 206 -11.94 -4.50 6.49
C ASP A 206 -10.79 -3.75 7.17
N GLN A 207 -10.45 -4.14 8.40
CA GLN A 207 -9.36 -3.53 9.16
C GLN A 207 -7.98 -4.14 8.86
N THR A 208 -7.92 -5.16 7.99
CA THR A 208 -6.67 -5.88 7.69
C THR A 208 -5.78 -5.08 6.75
N THR A 209 -4.50 -5.44 6.68
CA THR A 209 -3.53 -4.84 5.74
C THR A 209 -3.74 -5.42 4.34
N VAL A 210 -4.56 -4.77 3.53
CA VAL A 210 -4.86 -5.21 2.16
C VAL A 210 -4.92 -4.02 1.20
N HIS A 211 -4.50 -4.26 -0.04
CA HIS A 211 -4.73 -3.35 -1.14
C HIS A 211 -6.17 -3.49 -1.64
N SER A 212 -6.77 -2.36 -2.02
CA SER A 212 -8.13 -2.33 -2.55
C SER A 212 -8.14 -1.77 -3.97
N LEU A 213 -8.90 -2.41 -4.85
CA LEU A 213 -9.17 -1.95 -6.20
C LEU A 213 -10.65 -1.60 -6.33
N ILE A 214 -10.96 -0.38 -6.79
CA ILE A 214 -12.33 0.11 -6.91
C ILE A 214 -12.62 0.45 -8.37
N TYR A 215 -13.58 -0.24 -8.98
CA TYR A 215 -14.04 0.02 -10.34
C TYR A 215 -15.30 0.88 -10.35
N GLY A 216 -15.19 2.06 -10.94
CA GLY A 216 -16.31 3.00 -11.08
C GLY A 216 -16.07 4.08 -12.13
N ILE A 217 -16.93 4.13 -13.15
CA ILE A 217 -16.96 5.25 -14.11
C ILE A 217 -17.34 6.58 -13.45
N THR A 218 -17.05 7.69 -14.10
CA THR A 218 -17.48 9.02 -13.64
C THR A 218 -19.01 9.07 -13.47
N ARG A 219 -19.47 9.67 -12.35
CA ARG A 219 -20.89 9.71 -11.91
C ARG A 219 -21.50 8.36 -11.49
N SER A 220 -20.72 7.30 -11.32
CA SER A 220 -21.21 6.03 -10.74
C SER A 220 -21.54 6.14 -9.24
N GLY A 221 -20.95 7.11 -8.55
CA GLY A 221 -21.06 7.29 -7.10
C GLY A 221 -19.80 6.91 -6.32
N LYS A 222 -18.70 6.47 -6.96
CA LYS A 222 -17.45 6.03 -6.30
C LYS A 222 -16.97 6.94 -5.16
N GLY A 223 -16.92 8.26 -5.37
CA GLY A 223 -16.50 9.24 -4.36
C GLY A 223 -17.48 9.33 -3.18
N GLU A 224 -18.78 9.27 -3.48
CA GLU A 224 -19.87 9.40 -2.51
C GLU A 224 -20.15 8.13 -1.72
N THR A 225 -19.93 6.94 -2.28
CA THR A 225 -20.26 5.66 -1.64
C THR A 225 -19.05 4.96 -1.02
N ILE A 226 -17.83 5.25 -1.48
CA ILE A 226 -16.60 4.57 -1.02
C ILE A 226 -15.55 5.56 -0.51
N VAL A 227 -15.06 6.49 -1.34
CA VAL A 227 -13.86 7.30 -1.01
C VAL A 227 -14.09 8.22 0.21
N LEU A 228 -15.16 9.02 0.22
CA LEU A 228 -15.47 9.89 1.36
C LEU A 228 -15.81 9.08 2.63
N PRO A 229 -16.62 8.00 2.57
CA PRO A 229 -16.79 7.08 3.70
C PRO A 229 -15.49 6.46 4.19
N LEU A 230 -14.53 6.14 3.32
CA LEU A 230 -13.20 5.65 3.70
C LEU A 230 -12.43 6.72 4.50
N ILE A 231 -12.37 7.96 4.02
CA ILE A 231 -11.74 9.09 4.74
C ILE A 231 -12.38 9.27 6.13
N ASP A 232 -13.71 9.19 6.23
CA ASP A 232 -14.41 9.26 7.51
C ASP A 232 -14.07 8.07 8.44
N ASN A 233 -14.07 6.84 7.91
CA ASN A 233 -13.74 5.64 8.68
C ASN A 233 -12.29 5.68 9.20
N LEU A 234 -11.33 6.05 8.36
CA LEU A 234 -9.91 6.14 8.73
C LEU A 234 -9.66 7.18 9.83
N SER A 235 -10.39 8.29 9.79
CA SER A 235 -10.21 9.38 10.77
C SER A 235 -11.00 9.21 12.08
N ARG A 236 -12.05 8.37 12.12
CA ARG A 236 -12.78 8.03 13.36
C ARG A 236 -12.19 6.88 14.16
N ALA A 237 -11.34 6.06 13.55
CA ALA A 237 -10.70 4.95 14.25
C ALA A 237 -9.83 5.47 15.40
N LYS A 238 -9.78 4.74 16.52
CA LYS A 238 -8.84 5.07 17.61
C LYS A 238 -7.39 4.91 17.17
N LYS A 239 -7.09 3.88 16.37
CA LYS A 239 -5.81 3.77 15.66
C LYS A 239 -5.93 4.49 14.32
N ARG A 240 -5.69 5.80 14.35
CA ARG A 240 -5.80 6.67 13.17
C ARG A 240 -4.70 6.35 12.16
N SER A 241 -5.08 6.26 10.89
CA SER A 241 -4.14 6.11 9.78
C SER A 241 -3.84 7.48 9.18
N SER A 242 -2.61 7.66 8.69
CA SER A 242 -2.26 8.77 7.79
C SER A 242 -2.79 8.48 6.38
N MET A 243 -2.99 9.53 5.59
CA MET A 243 -3.63 9.45 4.28
C MET A 243 -2.87 10.29 3.24
N MET A 244 -2.60 9.73 2.08
CA MET A 244 -2.15 10.45 0.88
C MET A 244 -3.22 10.25 -0.19
N ILE A 245 -3.89 11.33 -0.59
CA ILE A 245 -5.12 11.30 -1.36
C ILE A 245 -4.89 11.99 -2.70
N ASN A 246 -4.92 11.26 -3.81
CA ASN A 246 -5.01 11.88 -5.13
C ASN A 246 -6.43 12.41 -5.32
N ASP A 247 -6.56 13.71 -5.54
CA ASP A 247 -7.84 14.41 -5.67
C ASP A 247 -7.77 15.42 -6.82
N PRO A 248 -7.95 14.95 -8.08
CA PRO A 248 -7.82 15.81 -9.26
C PRO A 248 -8.70 17.05 -9.26
N LYS A 249 -9.81 17.06 -8.53
CA LYS A 249 -10.75 18.20 -8.51
C LYS A 249 -10.70 19.01 -7.22
N LEU A 250 -9.92 18.58 -6.24
CA LEU A 250 -9.89 19.15 -4.89
C LEU A 250 -11.26 19.14 -4.18
N GLU A 251 -12.18 18.28 -4.64
CA GLU A 251 -13.51 18.11 -4.04
C GLU A 251 -13.37 17.39 -2.69
N LEU A 252 -12.52 16.36 -2.60
CA LEU A 252 -12.29 15.63 -1.36
C LEU A 252 -11.59 16.51 -0.33
N PHE A 253 -10.60 17.31 -0.75
CA PHE A 253 -9.89 18.25 0.12
C PHE A 253 -10.85 19.29 0.71
N THR A 254 -11.59 20.00 -0.16
CA THR A 254 -12.49 21.07 0.28
C THR A 254 -13.57 20.57 1.23
N MET A 255 -14.10 19.37 0.99
CA MET A 255 -15.13 18.76 1.84
C MET A 255 -14.59 18.23 3.17
N SER A 256 -13.34 17.73 3.20
CA SER A 256 -12.81 16.95 4.32
C SER A 256 -11.84 17.71 5.24
N GLU A 257 -11.26 18.83 4.78
CA GLU A 257 -10.20 19.53 5.51
C GLU A 257 -10.60 19.90 6.94
N ARG A 258 -11.78 20.53 7.09
CA ARG A 258 -12.26 21.01 8.39
C ARG A 258 -12.51 19.85 9.34
N LEU A 259 -13.07 18.76 8.82
CA LEU A 259 -13.34 17.53 9.56
C LEU A 259 -12.03 16.91 10.07
N LEU A 260 -11.04 16.77 9.19
CA LEU A 260 -9.75 16.16 9.52
C LEU A 260 -9.00 17.01 10.55
N LYS A 261 -8.97 18.34 10.41
CA LYS A 261 -8.39 19.24 11.42
C LYS A 261 -9.10 19.14 12.77
N GLN A 262 -10.43 19.08 12.79
CA GLN A 262 -11.19 18.85 14.03
C GLN A 262 -10.88 17.50 14.69
N ARG A 263 -10.53 16.49 13.89
CA ARG A 263 -10.06 15.18 14.36
C ARG A 263 -8.55 15.13 14.63
N GLY A 264 -7.86 16.27 14.65
CA GLY A 264 -6.45 16.38 15.04
C GLY A 264 -5.44 15.98 13.98
N TYR A 265 -5.83 15.94 12.69
CA TYR A 265 -4.90 15.72 11.59
C TYR A 265 -4.13 17.00 11.24
N ARG A 266 -2.85 16.83 10.88
CA ARG A 266 -2.13 17.82 10.07
C ARG A 266 -2.52 17.63 8.61
N VAL A 267 -3.19 18.64 8.03
CA VAL A 267 -3.73 18.56 6.67
C VAL A 267 -2.91 19.44 5.73
N TYR A 268 -2.41 18.84 4.66
CA TYR A 268 -1.64 19.48 3.60
C TYR A 268 -2.32 19.30 2.24
N VAL A 269 -2.09 20.24 1.32
CA VAL A 269 -2.56 20.12 -0.07
C VAL A 269 -1.46 20.55 -1.04
N LEU A 270 -1.06 19.66 -1.94
CA LEU A 270 -0.24 19.98 -3.10
C LEU A 270 -1.18 20.34 -4.25
N ASN A 271 -1.41 21.64 -4.46
CA ASN A 271 -2.40 22.15 -5.38
C ASN A 271 -1.76 22.64 -6.67
N MET A 272 -1.74 21.78 -7.69
CA MET A 272 -1.21 22.11 -9.02
C MET A 272 -2.20 22.92 -9.88
N GLN A 273 -3.44 23.14 -9.41
CA GLN A 273 -4.42 24.02 -10.07
C GLN A 273 -4.28 25.48 -9.62
N ASN A 274 -3.98 25.70 -8.35
CA ASN A 274 -3.72 27.01 -7.76
C ASN A 274 -2.54 26.93 -6.79
N MET A 275 -1.34 27.13 -7.34
CA MET A 275 -0.06 26.98 -6.62
C MET A 275 0.12 28.03 -5.50
N ALA A 276 -0.62 29.14 -5.54
CA ALA A 276 -0.66 30.14 -4.47
C ALA A 276 -1.50 29.70 -3.25
N LYS A 277 -2.22 28.58 -3.36
CA LYS A 277 -2.92 27.85 -2.29
C LYS A 277 -2.47 26.38 -2.27
N SER A 278 -1.15 26.19 -2.19
CA SER A 278 -0.49 24.88 -2.13
C SER A 278 0.56 24.87 -1.01
N MET A 279 0.87 23.69 -0.50
CA MET A 279 2.14 23.42 0.17
C MET A 279 3.30 23.53 -0.82
N ALA A 280 4.51 23.69 -0.32
CA ALA A 280 5.74 23.62 -1.11
C ALA A 280 6.27 22.18 -1.15
N TYR A 281 6.78 21.77 -2.31
CA TYR A 281 7.36 20.45 -2.53
C TYR A 281 8.52 20.53 -3.52
N ASN A 282 9.76 20.43 -3.02
CA ASN A 282 10.98 20.32 -3.80
C ASN A 282 11.31 18.83 -4.04
N PRO A 283 11.27 18.33 -5.28
CA PRO A 283 11.63 16.95 -5.60
C PRO A 283 13.06 16.57 -5.19
N LEU A 284 13.97 17.55 -5.14
CA LEU A 284 15.39 17.33 -4.79
C LEU A 284 15.65 17.37 -3.28
N ALA A 285 14.66 17.65 -2.44
CA ALA A 285 14.89 17.82 -1.01
C ALA A 285 15.54 16.57 -0.36
N ILE A 286 15.15 15.37 -0.79
CA ILE A 286 15.72 14.11 -0.30
C ILE A 286 17.20 14.00 -0.68
N VAL A 287 17.52 14.37 -1.93
CA VAL A 287 18.89 14.38 -2.45
C VAL A 287 19.74 15.36 -1.64
N VAL A 288 19.20 16.55 -1.39
CA VAL A 288 19.85 17.60 -0.57
C VAL A 288 20.07 17.12 0.86
N ASP A 289 19.07 16.49 1.47
CA ASP A 289 19.17 15.98 2.84
C ASP A 289 20.28 14.94 2.96
N TYR A 290 20.37 13.98 2.02
CA TYR A 290 21.45 12.99 2.00
C TYR A 290 22.83 13.64 1.81
N ALA A 291 22.97 14.52 0.81
CA ALA A 291 24.24 15.17 0.51
C ALA A 291 24.74 16.06 1.65
N ARG A 292 23.84 16.86 2.25
CA ARG A 292 24.15 17.73 3.39
C ARG A 292 24.69 16.96 4.60
N GLN A 293 24.27 15.69 4.74
CA GLN A 293 24.68 14.82 5.83
C GLN A 293 25.90 13.95 5.48
N GLY A 294 26.37 13.98 4.23
CA GLY A 294 27.52 13.21 3.75
C GLY A 294 27.19 11.85 3.13
N TYR A 295 25.91 11.50 2.94
CA TYR A 295 25.46 10.26 2.28
C TYR A 295 25.46 10.45 0.75
N TYR A 296 26.65 10.63 0.15
CA TYR A 296 26.77 10.97 -1.26
C TYR A 296 26.28 9.86 -2.21
N ASP A 297 26.48 8.58 -1.85
CA ASP A 297 26.01 7.45 -2.66
C ASP A 297 24.48 7.41 -2.72
N GLU A 298 23.82 7.60 -1.57
CA GLU A 298 22.36 7.64 -1.44
C GLU A 298 21.78 8.88 -2.16
N ALA A 299 22.49 10.02 -2.09
CA ALA A 299 22.13 11.22 -2.85
C ALA A 299 22.17 10.95 -4.37
N GLN A 300 23.22 10.30 -4.88
CA GLN A 300 23.34 9.93 -6.29
C GLN A 300 22.24 8.94 -6.71
N GLN A 301 21.95 7.94 -5.89
CA GLN A 301 20.88 6.97 -6.17
C GLN A 301 19.50 7.64 -6.27
N GLU A 302 19.18 8.55 -5.36
CA GLU A 302 17.92 9.29 -5.39
C GLU A 302 17.85 10.28 -6.54
N ALA A 303 18.96 10.96 -6.87
CA ALA A 303 19.04 11.79 -8.07
C ALA A 303 18.74 10.98 -9.33
N ASN A 304 19.35 9.80 -9.47
CA ASN A 304 19.11 8.90 -10.59
C ASN A 304 17.66 8.39 -10.68
N ARG A 305 17.02 8.13 -9.53
CA ARG A 305 15.60 7.76 -9.47
C ARG A 305 14.71 8.88 -10.02
N ILE A 306 14.96 10.13 -9.62
CA ILE A 306 14.21 11.29 -10.11
C ILE A 306 14.45 11.47 -11.62
N SER A 307 15.71 11.43 -12.06
CA SER A 307 16.06 11.64 -13.47
C SER A 307 15.47 10.59 -14.40
N SER A 308 15.57 9.31 -14.04
CA SER A 308 14.99 8.21 -14.81
C SER A 308 13.45 8.25 -14.82
N ALA A 309 12.84 8.79 -13.78
CA ALA A 309 11.40 9.02 -13.74
C ALA A 309 10.95 10.21 -14.61
N ILE A 310 11.85 11.17 -14.92
CA ILE A 310 11.60 12.24 -15.89
C ILE A 310 11.74 11.71 -17.33
N TYR A 311 12.82 10.99 -17.63
CA TYR A 311 13.14 10.51 -18.98
C TYR A 311 12.79 9.03 -19.15
N GLN A 312 11.50 8.74 -19.28
CA GLN A 312 11.01 7.38 -19.53
C GLN A 312 10.81 7.13 -21.02
N SER A 313 11.16 5.94 -21.52
CA SER A 313 10.82 5.51 -22.88
C SER A 313 9.58 4.61 -22.86
N HIS A 314 8.54 4.97 -23.59
CA HIS A 314 7.43 4.05 -23.93
C HIS A 314 7.68 3.28 -25.23
N ASP A 315 8.75 3.64 -25.95
CA ASP A 315 9.18 3.01 -27.19
C ASP A 315 10.48 2.24 -26.93
N ASP A 316 10.54 0.98 -27.37
CA ASP A 316 11.71 0.11 -27.20
C ASP A 316 12.79 0.36 -28.27
N SER A 317 12.63 1.40 -29.10
CA SER A 317 13.61 1.76 -30.11
C SER A 317 14.95 2.15 -29.48
N GLY A 318 16.06 1.62 -30.02
CA GLY A 318 17.41 1.89 -29.50
C GLY A 318 17.79 3.37 -29.47
N ASN A 319 17.25 4.17 -30.41
CA ASN A 319 17.49 5.61 -30.46
C ASN A 319 16.81 6.35 -29.30
N SER A 320 15.53 6.07 -29.00
CA SER A 320 14.82 6.74 -27.89
C SER A 320 15.47 6.42 -26.55
N LYS A 321 15.89 5.17 -26.36
CA LYS A 321 16.64 4.72 -25.18
C LYS A 321 17.98 5.45 -25.02
N PHE A 322 18.71 5.65 -26.12
CA PHE A 322 19.96 6.43 -26.10
C PHE A 322 19.71 7.87 -25.61
N TRP A 323 18.76 8.59 -26.21
CA TRP A 323 18.48 9.99 -25.84
C TRP A 323 18.00 10.15 -24.40
N ASN A 324 17.14 9.23 -23.93
CA ASN A 324 16.65 9.21 -22.55
C ASN A 324 17.76 8.91 -21.54
N ASN A 325 18.63 7.94 -21.82
CA ASN A 325 19.78 7.62 -20.96
C ASN A 325 20.77 8.79 -20.91
N SER A 326 21.09 9.40 -22.05
CA SER A 326 21.94 10.59 -22.12
C SER A 326 21.34 11.76 -21.33
N SER A 327 20.02 12.00 -21.44
CA SER A 327 19.33 13.06 -20.70
C SER A 327 19.28 12.77 -19.19
N THR A 328 19.09 11.51 -18.80
CA THR A 328 19.14 11.07 -17.39
C THR A 328 20.51 11.35 -16.78
N ASN A 329 21.58 10.94 -17.47
CA ASN A 329 22.96 11.14 -17.01
C ASN A 329 23.33 12.63 -16.96
N LEU A 330 22.89 13.43 -17.94
CA LEU A 330 23.09 14.87 -17.92
C LEU A 330 22.37 15.53 -16.74
N LEU A 331 21.11 15.16 -16.47
CA LEU A 331 20.40 15.66 -15.29
C LEU A 331 21.09 15.26 -13.99
N ASN A 332 21.55 14.02 -13.87
CA ASN A 332 22.32 13.57 -12.71
C ASN A 332 23.58 14.43 -12.52
N ALA A 333 24.32 14.70 -13.60
CA ALA A 333 25.51 15.54 -13.55
C ALA A 333 25.20 16.96 -13.02
N LEU A 334 24.11 17.56 -13.49
CA LEU A 334 23.68 18.90 -13.05
C LEU A 334 23.13 18.92 -11.61
N ILE A 335 22.44 17.86 -11.18
CA ILE A 335 22.02 17.74 -9.78
C ILE A 335 23.26 17.69 -8.89
N LEU A 336 24.23 16.83 -9.22
CA LEU A 336 25.45 16.64 -8.45
C LEU A 336 26.36 17.87 -8.47
N SER A 337 26.47 18.58 -9.60
CA SER A 337 27.19 19.85 -9.67
C SER A 337 26.57 20.90 -8.75
N GLN A 338 25.23 20.96 -8.65
CA GLN A 338 24.58 21.88 -7.71
C GLN A 338 24.75 21.51 -6.25
N LEU A 339 24.84 20.22 -5.93
CA LEU A 339 25.16 19.80 -4.57
C LEU A 339 26.58 20.21 -4.20
N ASP A 340 27.54 20.11 -5.13
CA ASP A 340 28.91 20.63 -4.93
C ASP A 340 28.90 22.15 -4.70
N LEU A 341 28.15 22.89 -5.53
CA LEU A 341 27.96 24.34 -5.35
C LEU A 341 27.41 24.68 -3.98
N ALA A 342 26.34 24.00 -3.58
CA ALA A 342 25.70 24.22 -2.30
C ALA A 342 26.61 23.87 -1.12
N ALA A 343 27.45 22.83 -1.25
CA ALA A 343 28.43 22.45 -0.24
C ALA A 343 29.54 23.50 -0.10
N ARG A 344 30.06 24.04 -1.22
CA ARG A 344 31.10 25.09 -1.21
C ARG A 344 30.63 26.41 -0.63
N HIS A 345 29.36 26.75 -0.83
CA HIS A 345 28.80 28.05 -0.44
C HIS A 345 27.85 27.99 0.76
N GLU A 346 27.66 26.82 1.37
CA GLU A 346 26.69 26.58 2.45
C GLU A 346 25.24 27.00 2.11
N THR A 347 24.84 26.88 0.84
CA THR A 347 23.56 27.39 0.30
C THR A 347 22.66 26.26 -0.21
N TRP A 348 22.41 25.26 0.66
CA TRP A 348 21.60 24.08 0.37
C TRP A 348 20.16 24.41 -0.09
N GLU A 349 19.60 25.53 0.37
CA GLU A 349 18.28 26.02 -0.04
C GLU A 349 18.21 26.46 -1.51
N ARG A 350 19.36 26.64 -2.19
CA ARG A 350 19.41 26.98 -3.61
C ARG A 350 19.36 25.76 -4.52
N VAL A 351 19.48 24.54 -4.00
CA VAL A 351 19.41 23.32 -4.83
C VAL A 351 17.96 23.07 -5.23
N THR A 352 17.61 23.45 -6.45
CA THR A 352 16.24 23.40 -6.97
C THR A 352 16.23 23.03 -8.45
N MET A 353 15.15 22.39 -8.91
CA MET A 353 14.98 22.10 -10.33
C MET A 353 14.96 23.36 -11.21
N ASN A 354 14.57 24.53 -10.65
CA ASN A 354 14.64 25.80 -11.38
C ASN A 354 16.09 26.24 -11.60
N ASN A 355 16.96 26.10 -10.61
CA ASN A 355 18.37 26.40 -10.78
C ASN A 355 19.05 25.42 -11.73
N ILE A 356 18.67 24.13 -11.73
CA ILE A 356 19.17 23.15 -12.72
C ILE A 356 18.80 23.55 -14.13
N TYR A 357 17.54 23.97 -14.33
CA TYR A 357 17.10 24.53 -15.60
C TYR A 357 17.96 25.73 -16.01
N ARG A 358 18.25 26.64 -15.07
CA ARG A 358 19.06 27.83 -15.34
C ARG A 358 20.51 27.49 -15.68
N GLU A 359 21.15 26.61 -14.92
CA GLU A 359 22.51 26.12 -15.19
C GLU A 359 22.62 25.56 -16.61
N LEU A 360 21.66 24.70 -17.00
CA LEU A 360 21.61 24.15 -18.35
C LEU A 360 21.44 25.27 -19.41
N THR A 361 20.58 26.25 -19.19
CA THR A 361 20.38 27.34 -20.16
C THR A 361 21.56 28.31 -20.27
N GLU A 362 22.18 28.68 -19.15
CA GLU A 362 23.25 29.69 -19.10
C GLU A 362 24.60 29.10 -19.55
N LEU A 363 24.87 27.83 -19.20
CA LEU A 363 26.11 27.16 -19.57
C LEU A 363 25.97 26.32 -20.86
N GLY A 364 24.85 25.63 -21.05
CA GLY A 364 24.67 24.74 -22.20
C GLY A 364 24.29 25.48 -23.49
N GLY A 365 23.68 26.67 -23.38
CA GLY A 365 23.19 27.43 -24.53
C GLY A 365 24.20 28.41 -25.15
N GLN A 366 25.41 28.54 -24.58
CA GLN A 366 26.42 29.49 -25.02
C GLN A 366 27.74 28.80 -25.30
N GLU A 367 28.41 29.21 -26.38
CA GLU A 367 29.72 28.69 -26.78
C GLU A 367 30.86 29.55 -26.22
N ILE A 368 32.00 28.90 -25.99
CA ILE A 368 33.26 29.51 -25.58
C ILE A 368 34.41 28.85 -26.33
N GLN A 369 35.47 29.61 -26.58
CA GLN A 369 36.71 29.07 -27.12
C GLN A 369 37.56 28.52 -25.98
N ASP A 370 37.86 27.22 -26.04
CA ASP A 370 38.68 26.50 -25.07
C ASP A 370 40.17 26.91 -25.15
N ASP A 371 40.97 26.53 -24.16
CA ASP A 371 42.41 26.85 -24.05
C ASP A 371 43.22 26.35 -25.26
N ALA A 372 42.72 25.34 -25.98
CA ALA A 372 43.30 24.76 -27.19
C ALA A 372 42.77 25.40 -28.50
N GLY A 373 41.91 26.42 -28.41
CA GLY A 373 41.32 27.11 -29.55
C GLY A 373 40.07 26.45 -30.16
N ALA A 374 39.64 25.29 -29.65
CA ALA A 374 38.41 24.61 -30.07
C ALA A 374 37.16 25.30 -29.53
N VAL A 375 36.09 25.36 -30.32
CA VAL A 375 34.79 25.90 -29.87
C VAL A 375 34.04 24.80 -29.14
N THR A 376 33.60 25.09 -27.91
CA THR A 376 32.81 24.15 -27.10
C THR A 376 31.74 24.90 -26.31
N THR A 377 30.76 24.19 -25.75
CA THR A 377 29.77 24.84 -24.87
C THR A 377 30.41 25.25 -23.55
N ARG A 378 29.91 26.32 -22.90
CA ARG A 378 30.37 26.70 -21.56
C ARG A 378 30.16 25.58 -20.54
N LEU A 379 29.12 24.76 -20.71
CA LEU A 379 28.88 23.59 -19.87
C LEU A 379 29.96 22.52 -20.03
N SER A 380 30.32 22.19 -21.27
CA SER A 380 31.42 21.26 -21.53
C SER A 380 32.75 21.80 -21.00
N TYR A 381 32.99 23.11 -21.14
CA TYR A 381 34.17 23.76 -20.57
C TYR A 381 34.18 23.72 -19.03
N TYR A 382 33.03 23.95 -18.38
CA TYR A 382 32.87 23.86 -16.92
C TYR A 382 33.27 22.49 -16.39
N PHE A 383 32.73 21.41 -16.96
CA PHE A 383 33.11 20.04 -16.56
C PHE A 383 34.54 19.68 -16.96
N LYS A 384 35.07 20.24 -18.07
CA LYS A 384 36.49 20.10 -18.42
C LYS A 384 37.40 20.71 -17.35
N LYS A 385 37.04 21.88 -16.81
CA LYS A 385 37.77 22.51 -15.69
C LYS A 385 37.62 21.72 -14.40
N MET A 386 36.43 21.26 -14.07
CA MET A 386 36.21 20.35 -12.94
C MET A 386 37.11 19.10 -13.01
N ALA A 387 37.30 18.52 -14.21
CA ALA A 387 38.21 17.39 -14.40
C ALA A 387 39.68 17.70 -14.08
N GLN A 388 40.11 18.95 -14.26
CA GLN A 388 41.48 19.42 -14.02
C GLN A 388 41.78 19.72 -12.54
N ILE A 389 40.76 19.73 -11.67
CA ILE A 389 40.96 19.89 -10.22
C ILE A 389 41.80 18.72 -9.67
N LYS A 390 42.84 19.03 -8.89
CA LYS A 390 43.76 18.01 -8.35
C LYS A 390 43.11 17.10 -7.31
N ALA A 391 42.48 17.69 -6.30
CA ALA A 391 41.80 16.98 -5.22
C ALA A 391 40.29 17.25 -5.34
N LYS A 392 39.58 16.29 -5.91
CA LYS A 392 38.14 16.42 -6.16
C LYS A 392 37.34 16.01 -4.93
N THR A 393 36.21 16.66 -4.71
CA THR A 393 35.22 16.19 -3.74
C THR A 393 34.48 14.97 -4.33
N PRO A 394 33.89 14.09 -3.49
CA PRO A 394 33.07 12.98 -3.99
C PRO A 394 31.94 13.45 -4.93
N LEU A 395 31.34 14.62 -4.64
CA LEU A 395 30.30 15.20 -5.49
C LEU A 395 30.84 15.61 -6.86
N GLN A 396 32.05 16.19 -6.94
CA GLN A 396 32.69 16.56 -8.20
C GLN A 396 33.04 15.33 -9.04
N GLU A 397 33.56 14.27 -8.41
CA GLU A 397 33.86 13.01 -9.10
C GLU A 397 32.58 12.40 -9.68
N MET A 398 31.54 12.25 -8.86
CA MET A 398 30.25 11.72 -9.29
C MET A 398 29.60 12.57 -10.39
N ALA A 399 29.68 13.91 -10.29
CA ALA A 399 29.15 14.82 -11.31
C ALA A 399 29.90 14.67 -12.64
N LEU A 400 31.23 14.58 -12.60
CA LEU A 400 32.07 14.40 -13.77
C LEU A 400 31.82 13.06 -14.47
N GLU A 401 31.71 11.97 -13.70
CA GLU A 401 31.39 10.64 -14.24
C GLU A 401 30.02 10.62 -14.93
N ALA A 402 28.99 11.19 -14.28
CA ALA A 402 27.66 11.31 -14.87
C ALA A 402 27.68 12.17 -16.15
N PHE A 403 28.44 13.27 -16.16
CA PHE A 403 28.58 14.12 -17.33
C PHE A 403 29.26 13.38 -18.50
N GLN A 404 30.33 12.63 -18.23
CA GLN A 404 31.00 11.82 -19.26
C GLN A 404 30.06 10.75 -19.84
N GLN A 405 29.27 10.08 -18.99
CA GLN A 405 28.30 9.08 -19.42
C GLN A 405 27.12 9.65 -20.21
N SER A 406 26.87 10.95 -20.12
CA SER A 406 25.81 11.61 -20.90
C SER A 406 26.14 11.70 -22.39
N ASN A 407 27.44 11.63 -22.76
CA ASN A 407 27.96 11.95 -24.09
C ASN A 407 27.64 13.38 -24.57
N PHE A 408 27.31 14.31 -23.66
CA PHE A 408 27.03 15.70 -23.99
C PHE A 408 28.24 16.45 -24.55
N ALA A 409 29.46 16.01 -24.21
CA ALA A 409 30.69 16.58 -24.73
C ALA A 409 30.98 16.24 -26.22
N GLY A 410 30.15 15.40 -26.86
CA GLY A 410 30.31 15.05 -28.28
C GLY A 410 29.70 16.08 -29.22
N ASP A 411 30.47 16.55 -30.20
CA ASP A 411 30.09 17.64 -31.11
C ASP A 411 28.82 17.34 -31.94
N GLU A 412 28.60 16.08 -32.35
CA GLU A 412 27.47 15.70 -33.21
C GLU A 412 26.14 15.51 -32.44
N THR A 413 26.20 15.18 -31.15
CA THR A 413 25.03 14.75 -30.38
C THR A 413 24.61 15.71 -29.27
N ALA A 414 25.48 16.66 -28.88
CA ALA A 414 25.24 17.63 -27.81
C ALA A 414 23.92 18.40 -27.98
N GLY A 415 23.64 18.90 -29.18
CA GLY A 415 22.42 19.66 -29.47
C GLY A 415 21.13 18.87 -29.29
N ASN A 416 21.13 17.58 -29.67
CA ASN A 416 19.97 16.70 -29.50
C ASN A 416 19.76 16.33 -28.03
N ILE A 417 20.84 16.06 -27.30
CA ILE A 417 20.78 15.76 -25.86
C ILE A 417 20.29 17.01 -25.11
N TYR A 418 20.79 18.20 -25.45
CA TYR A 418 20.32 19.47 -24.89
C TYR A 418 18.81 19.65 -25.08
N ALA A 419 18.30 19.44 -26.29
CA ALA A 419 16.89 19.58 -26.60
C ALA A 419 16.01 18.55 -25.85
N SER A 420 16.45 17.29 -25.81
CA SER A 420 15.78 16.21 -25.07
C SER A 420 15.71 16.51 -23.57
N MET A 421 16.85 16.91 -22.98
CA MET A 421 16.95 17.33 -21.58
C MET A 421 16.06 18.54 -21.28
N MET A 422 16.07 19.55 -22.15
CA MET A 422 15.26 20.75 -21.95
C MET A 422 13.76 20.43 -21.90
N GLU A 423 13.28 19.52 -22.75
CA GLU A 423 11.86 19.15 -22.79
C GLU A 423 11.39 18.49 -21.49
N GLY A 424 12.22 17.65 -20.86
CA GLY A 424 11.87 16.96 -19.62
C GLY A 424 11.75 17.87 -18.39
N ILE A 425 12.54 18.95 -18.33
CA ILE A 425 12.54 19.88 -17.18
C ILE A 425 11.90 21.24 -17.46
N LYS A 426 11.32 21.43 -18.64
CA LYS A 426 10.71 22.70 -19.09
C LYS A 426 9.69 23.28 -18.12
N ILE A 427 8.94 22.44 -17.40
CA ILE A 427 7.92 22.89 -16.45
C ILE A 427 8.50 23.77 -15.34
N TYR A 428 9.76 23.56 -14.95
CA TYR A 428 10.43 24.29 -13.88
C TYR A 428 10.89 25.70 -14.29
N GLN A 429 10.78 26.05 -15.57
CA GLN A 429 10.98 27.42 -16.05
C GLN A 429 9.86 28.36 -15.53
N GLN A 430 8.66 27.83 -15.33
CA GLN A 430 7.50 28.62 -14.95
C GLN A 430 7.64 29.12 -13.52
N ARG A 431 7.47 30.43 -13.29
CA ARG A 431 7.71 31.08 -11.99
C ARG A 431 6.90 30.48 -10.84
N ASP A 432 5.65 30.08 -11.09
CA ASP A 432 4.79 29.52 -10.03
C ASP A 432 5.23 28.11 -9.61
N ILE A 433 5.68 27.29 -10.58
CA ILE A 433 6.26 25.97 -10.30
C ILE A 433 7.61 26.14 -9.60
N ALA A 434 8.49 27.00 -10.11
CA ALA A 434 9.78 27.27 -9.52
C ALA A 434 9.67 27.68 -8.04
N ARG A 435 8.69 28.53 -7.70
CA ARG A 435 8.40 28.88 -6.30
C ARG A 435 7.88 27.69 -5.51
N LEU A 436 6.90 26.96 -6.03
CA LEU A 436 6.33 25.80 -5.36
C LEU A 436 7.38 24.72 -5.06
N THR A 437 8.35 24.54 -5.96
CA THR A 437 9.40 23.52 -5.87
C THR A 437 10.70 24.02 -5.26
N SER A 438 10.69 25.18 -4.60
CA SER A 438 11.91 25.76 -4.00
C SER A 438 12.23 25.20 -2.61
N MET A 439 11.24 24.63 -1.91
CA MET A 439 11.36 24.18 -0.53
C MET A 439 10.34 23.07 -0.23
N ASN A 440 10.44 22.43 0.94
CA ASN A 440 9.49 21.42 1.40
C ASN A 440 8.69 21.92 2.61
N SER A 441 7.37 21.73 2.57
CA SER A 441 6.49 21.95 3.72
C SER A 441 6.27 20.72 4.59
N LEU A 442 6.56 19.52 4.07
CA LEU A 442 6.36 18.25 4.75
C LEU A 442 7.54 17.31 4.49
N ASP A 443 8.01 16.65 5.54
CA ASP A 443 8.88 15.48 5.47
C ASP A 443 7.99 14.23 5.45
N PHE A 444 8.03 13.43 4.38
CA PHE A 444 7.08 12.31 4.23
C PHE A 444 7.25 11.23 5.29
N HIS A 445 8.42 11.12 5.93
CA HIS A 445 8.59 10.24 7.08
C HIS A 445 7.61 10.56 8.22
N ASP A 446 7.15 11.82 8.36
CA ASP A 446 6.19 12.21 9.40
C ASP A 446 4.85 11.49 9.27
N MET A 447 4.50 10.99 8.08
CA MET A 447 3.25 10.27 7.85
C MET A 447 3.24 8.89 8.52
N ALA A 448 4.38 8.20 8.53
CA ALA A 448 4.54 6.84 9.07
C ALA A 448 5.24 6.81 10.44
N PHE A 449 6.16 7.74 10.68
CA PHE A 449 7.04 7.80 11.84
C PHE A 449 7.01 9.22 12.42
N PRO A 450 5.92 9.68 13.04
CA PRO A 450 5.80 11.06 13.50
C PRO A 450 6.74 11.42 14.68
N ARG A 451 7.42 10.42 15.26
CA ARG A 451 8.40 10.57 16.34
C ARG A 451 9.71 9.93 15.89
N ARG A 452 10.75 10.74 15.69
CA ARG A 452 12.07 10.30 15.23
C ARG A 452 13.15 11.08 15.96
N LEU A 453 14.02 10.34 16.62
CA LEU A 453 15.24 10.86 17.21
C LEU A 453 16.41 10.56 16.28
N ARG A 454 17.31 11.52 16.15
CA ARG A 454 18.60 11.31 15.51
C ARG A 454 19.70 11.99 16.33
N ILE A 455 20.76 11.25 16.61
CA ILE A 455 21.91 11.73 17.38
C ILE A 455 23.19 11.38 16.63
N GLY A 456 24.10 12.35 16.51
CA GLY A 456 25.45 12.17 15.98
C GLY A 456 26.43 11.75 17.06
N PHE A 457 27.23 10.72 16.76
CA PHE A 457 28.31 10.20 17.59
C PHE A 457 29.64 10.31 16.85
N PRO A 458 30.77 10.32 17.59
CA PRO A 458 32.10 10.25 16.99
C PRO A 458 32.27 9.04 16.06
N LYS A 459 33.09 9.19 15.01
CA LYS A 459 33.32 8.14 13.99
C LYS A 459 33.82 6.82 14.58
N GLN A 460 34.46 6.83 15.75
CA GLN A 460 34.89 5.63 16.45
C GLN A 460 33.72 4.74 16.89
N LEU A 461 32.53 5.32 17.10
CA LEU A 461 31.30 4.60 17.44
C LEU A 461 30.46 4.24 16.20
N ALA A 462 30.91 4.59 14.99
CA ALA A 462 30.24 4.20 13.76
C ALA A 462 30.21 2.67 13.62
N LEU A 463 29.11 2.14 13.06
CA LEU A 463 28.85 0.70 12.87
C LEU A 463 28.77 -0.12 14.18
N GLN A 464 28.79 0.53 15.35
CA GLN A 464 28.60 -0.14 16.63
C GLN A 464 27.11 -0.18 16.99
N THR A 465 26.70 -1.15 17.80
CA THR A 465 25.30 -1.31 18.23
C THR A 465 25.10 -0.74 19.62
N ALA A 466 24.15 0.17 19.78
CA ALA A 466 23.76 0.69 21.07
C ALA A 466 22.36 0.22 21.45
N GLN A 467 22.16 -0.09 22.74
CA GLN A 467 20.83 -0.26 23.30
C GLN A 467 20.26 1.13 23.60
N VAL A 468 19.20 1.49 22.87
CA VAL A 468 18.49 2.76 23.06
C VAL A 468 17.30 2.50 23.97
N THR A 469 17.20 3.24 25.07
CA THR A 469 16.18 3.04 26.09
C THR A 469 15.52 4.36 26.47
N PHE A 470 14.20 4.43 26.34
CA PHE A 470 13.36 5.49 26.89
C PHE A 470 12.70 5.01 28.19
N ALA A 471 12.77 5.85 29.22
CA ALA A 471 12.12 5.62 30.50
C ALA A 471 11.37 6.88 30.97
N ASP A 472 10.42 6.73 31.87
CA ASP A 472 9.81 7.87 32.56
C ASP A 472 10.74 8.44 33.65
N GLN A 473 10.29 9.46 34.40
CA GLN A 473 11.08 10.05 35.49
C GLN A 473 11.25 9.12 36.69
N GLN A 474 10.40 8.10 36.82
CA GLN A 474 10.44 7.10 37.87
C GLN A 474 11.33 5.90 37.50
N GLY A 475 11.83 5.86 36.26
CA GLY A 475 12.64 4.77 35.72
C GLY A 475 11.83 3.61 35.15
N GLU A 476 10.52 3.76 34.95
CA GLU A 476 9.70 2.76 34.27
C GLU A 476 10.02 2.73 32.78
N LEU A 477 10.26 1.53 32.24
CA LEU A 477 10.65 1.30 30.86
C LEU A 477 9.49 1.61 29.90
N LEU A 478 9.69 2.58 29.00
CA LEU A 478 8.72 2.92 27.96
C LEU A 478 8.99 2.14 26.67
N GLU A 479 10.23 2.20 26.18
CA GLU A 479 10.65 1.55 24.93
C GLU A 479 12.15 1.29 24.97
N SER A 480 12.57 0.09 24.56
CA SER A 480 13.99 -0.24 24.50
C SER A 480 14.28 -1.18 23.34
N ARG A 481 15.27 -0.81 22.52
CA ARG A 481 15.68 -1.58 21.33
C ARG A 481 17.14 -1.29 20.98
N ALA A 482 17.84 -2.33 20.51
CA ALA A 482 19.16 -2.21 19.93
C ALA A 482 19.10 -1.51 18.56
N GLN A 483 19.92 -0.48 18.36
CA GLN A 483 20.04 0.25 17.11
C GLN A 483 21.52 0.42 16.77
N MET A 484 21.87 0.16 15.52
CA MET A 484 23.23 0.38 15.03
C MET A 484 23.42 1.85 14.66
N VAL A 485 24.59 2.40 15.02
CA VAL A 485 25.08 3.67 14.51
C VAL A 485 25.54 3.47 13.08
N ASP A 486 25.13 4.34 12.16
CA ASP A 486 25.49 4.18 10.75
C ASP A 486 26.97 4.48 10.45
N ARG A 487 27.33 4.36 9.18
CA ARG A 487 28.69 4.57 8.67
C ARG A 487 29.23 5.99 8.86
N LEU A 488 28.36 6.98 9.07
CA LEU A 488 28.72 8.38 9.28
C LEU A 488 28.67 8.78 10.76
N GLY A 489 28.35 7.85 11.66
CA GLY A 489 28.28 8.11 13.10
C GLY A 489 26.90 8.56 13.57
N PHE A 490 25.84 8.48 12.75
CA PHE A 490 24.50 8.85 13.19
C PHE A 490 23.68 7.63 13.65
N LEU A 491 23.01 7.78 14.77
CA LEU A 491 21.98 6.87 15.23
C LEU A 491 20.62 7.48 14.92
N THR A 492 19.84 6.84 14.05
CA THR A 492 18.44 7.22 13.79
C THR A 492 17.51 6.22 14.46
N PHE A 493 16.61 6.72 15.31
CA PHE A 493 15.70 5.92 16.11
C PHE A 493 14.25 6.45 15.98
N PRO A 494 13.39 5.81 15.19
CA PRO A 494 11.96 6.09 15.23
C PRO A 494 11.38 5.54 16.54
N ILE A 495 10.44 6.28 17.14
CA ILE A 495 9.83 5.96 18.45
C ILE A 495 8.36 5.54 18.25
N LYS A 496 8.00 4.37 18.80
CA LYS A 496 6.66 3.79 18.68
C LYS A 496 5.72 4.24 19.79
N THR A 497 6.24 4.44 20.99
CA THR A 497 5.47 4.83 22.18
C THR A 497 5.30 6.35 22.30
N THR A 498 4.21 6.78 22.93
CA THR A 498 4.03 8.21 23.28
C THR A 498 4.83 8.51 24.53
N LEU A 499 5.52 9.64 24.54
CA LEU A 499 6.36 10.02 25.65
C LEU A 499 5.58 10.88 26.66
N PRO A 500 5.85 10.74 27.97
CA PRO A 500 5.36 11.67 28.99
C PRO A 500 5.98 13.06 28.84
N ALA A 501 5.51 14.02 29.63
CA ALA A 501 5.99 15.41 29.59
C ALA A 501 7.50 15.51 29.87
N ASN A 502 8.04 14.66 30.74
CA ASN A 502 9.47 14.53 30.98
C ASN A 502 9.87 13.05 30.88
N TYR A 503 10.98 12.76 30.20
CA TYR A 503 11.45 11.40 29.98
C TYR A 503 12.98 11.34 30.07
N GLN A 504 13.49 10.15 30.30
CA GLN A 504 14.91 9.83 30.29
C GLN A 504 15.24 9.01 29.04
N LEU A 505 16.36 9.30 28.42
CA LEU A 505 16.90 8.55 27.29
C LEU A 505 18.29 8.04 27.65
N THR A 506 18.52 6.75 27.51
CA THR A 506 19.83 6.12 27.68
C THR A 506 20.25 5.48 26.36
N ILE A 507 21.48 5.74 25.93
CA ILE A 507 22.13 5.09 24.79
C ILE A 507 23.37 4.37 25.32
N ASP A 508 23.25 3.05 25.45
CA ASP A 508 24.26 2.18 26.05
C ASP A 508 24.97 1.34 24.97
N PHE A 509 26.28 1.51 24.82
CA PHE A 509 27.08 0.74 23.86
C PHE A 509 27.50 -0.63 24.39
N ASN A 510 27.11 -1.01 25.61
CA ASN A 510 27.34 -2.33 26.16
C ASN A 510 26.46 -3.42 25.51
N HIS A 511 26.76 -3.72 24.24
CA HIS A 511 26.06 -4.72 23.45
C HIS A 511 27.03 -5.80 22.94
N GLU A 512 26.55 -7.03 22.75
CA GLU A 512 27.37 -8.17 22.31
C GLU A 512 28.03 -7.95 20.94
N LEU A 513 27.35 -7.22 20.05
CA LEU A 513 27.83 -6.87 18.71
C LEU A 513 28.78 -5.67 18.71
N THR A 514 28.94 -4.98 19.82
CA THR A 514 29.83 -3.82 19.94
C THR A 514 31.22 -4.28 20.33
N GLU A 515 32.24 -3.63 19.79
CA GLU A 515 33.63 -3.91 20.12
C GLU A 515 33.88 -3.78 21.64
N PRO A 516 34.57 -4.75 22.28
CA PRO A 516 34.76 -4.76 23.74
C PRO A 516 35.34 -3.46 24.32
N ALA A 517 36.21 -2.77 23.58
CA ALA A 517 36.81 -1.51 24.00
C ALA A 517 35.80 -0.34 24.06
N LEU A 518 34.71 -0.42 23.30
CA LEU A 518 33.70 0.63 23.15
C LEU A 518 32.45 0.37 24.04
N ARG A 519 32.31 -0.82 24.62
CA ARG A 519 31.18 -1.20 25.49
C ARG A 519 31.05 -0.40 26.78
N ARG A 520 32.09 0.36 27.14
CA ARG A 520 32.10 1.19 28.34
C ARG A 520 31.33 2.50 28.20
N TYR A 521 31.01 2.91 26.96
CA TYR A 521 30.40 4.22 26.72
C TYR A 521 28.89 4.17 26.86
N GLN A 522 28.35 5.14 27.58
CA GLN A 522 26.94 5.25 27.89
C GLN A 522 26.54 6.71 27.96
N TYR A 523 25.51 7.10 27.21
CA TYR A 523 25.02 8.48 27.13
C TYR A 523 23.63 8.57 27.75
N HIS A 524 23.45 9.46 28.72
CA HIS A 524 22.19 9.70 29.42
C HIS A 524 21.67 11.09 29.11
N TYR A 525 20.43 11.19 28.66
CA TYR A 525 19.79 12.45 28.34
C TYR A 525 18.50 12.61 29.12
N GLN A 526 18.19 13.86 29.44
CA GLN A 526 16.92 14.31 29.98
C GLN A 526 16.19 15.10 28.90
N GLY A 527 14.94 14.74 28.62
CA GLY A 527 14.14 15.41 27.60
C GLY A 527 12.76 15.82 28.13
N GLU A 528 12.24 16.89 27.54
CA GLU A 528 10.90 17.41 27.82
C GLU A 528 10.05 17.41 26.53
N ILE A 529 8.76 17.09 26.65
CA ILE A 529 7.76 17.29 25.61
C ILE A 529 6.94 18.54 25.95
N LYS A 530 7.07 19.58 25.11
CA LYS A 530 6.43 20.88 25.29
C LYS A 530 5.09 20.92 24.56
N GLU A 531 4.08 21.54 25.17
CA GLU A 531 2.84 21.91 24.48
C GLU A 531 2.99 23.25 23.76
N ALA A 532 2.69 23.28 22.47
CA ALA A 532 2.74 24.46 21.63
C ALA A 532 1.38 24.72 20.95
N LYS A 533 1.12 25.97 20.60
CA LYS A 533 -0.03 26.36 19.77
C LYS A 533 0.48 26.90 18.44
N GLN A 534 -0.25 26.62 17.35
CA GLN A 534 0.12 27.15 16.02
C GLN A 534 0.07 28.68 15.96
N SER A 535 -0.82 29.28 16.76
CA SER A 535 -0.96 30.71 16.94
C SER A 535 -1.39 30.97 18.38
N PRO A 536 -1.08 32.13 18.98
CA PRO A 536 -1.61 32.52 20.29
C PRO A 536 -3.15 32.40 20.39
N LEU A 537 -3.85 32.56 19.26
CA LEU A 537 -5.32 32.46 19.15
C LEU A 537 -5.84 31.04 18.84
N ALA A 538 -4.97 30.07 18.60
CA ALA A 538 -5.39 28.71 18.28
C ALA A 538 -6.05 28.05 19.51
N ALA A 539 -7.21 27.44 19.28
CA ALA A 539 -7.98 26.76 20.32
C ALA A 539 -7.30 25.46 20.80
N THR A 540 -6.53 24.80 19.94
CA THR A 540 -5.88 23.51 20.20
C THR A 540 -4.37 23.65 20.33
N SER A 541 -3.80 23.06 21.39
CA SER A 541 -2.36 22.82 21.51
C SER A 541 -1.98 21.51 20.83
N PHE A 542 -0.71 21.39 20.46
CA PHE A 542 -0.06 20.17 19.98
C PHE A 542 1.25 19.97 20.74
N LYS A 543 1.66 18.72 20.88
CA LYS A 543 2.93 18.38 21.55
C LYS A 543 4.08 18.41 20.56
N ARG A 544 5.21 18.93 21.01
CA ARG A 544 6.48 18.92 20.27
C ARG A 544 7.63 18.56 21.19
N ALA A 545 8.74 18.14 20.59
CA ALA A 545 9.99 17.94 21.33
C ALA A 545 10.47 19.27 21.92
N GLY A 546 10.85 19.24 23.19
CA GLY A 546 11.69 20.22 23.83
C GLY A 546 13.16 19.92 23.59
N ASP A 547 14.01 20.54 24.40
CA ASP A 547 15.46 20.37 24.30
C ASP A 547 15.86 19.05 24.97
N LEU A 548 16.81 18.34 24.37
CA LEU A 548 17.37 17.12 24.91
C LEU A 548 18.74 17.46 25.52
N VAL A 549 18.87 17.33 26.84
CA VAL A 549 20.06 17.75 27.59
C VAL A 549 20.85 16.51 28.01
N LEU A 550 22.14 16.47 27.65
CA LEU A 550 23.06 15.43 28.08
C LEU A 550 23.40 15.60 29.57
N ASP A 551 23.23 14.53 30.33
CA ASP A 551 23.61 14.44 31.73
C ASP A 551 25.05 13.96 31.83
N HIS A 552 26.00 14.89 31.95
CA HIS A 552 27.42 14.59 32.00
C HIS A 552 27.84 13.81 33.25
N ASP A 553 27.12 13.95 34.37
CA ASP A 553 27.50 13.30 35.63
C ASP A 553 27.22 11.79 35.58
N ASN A 554 26.16 11.40 34.88
CA ASN A 554 25.75 9.99 34.73
C ASN A 554 26.24 9.36 33.42
N SER A 555 26.83 10.12 32.50
CA SER A 555 27.29 9.62 31.19
C SER A 555 28.78 9.26 31.19
N VAL A 556 29.13 8.17 30.52
CA VAL A 556 30.50 7.81 30.18
C VAL A 556 30.70 8.07 28.70
N ILE A 557 31.25 9.24 28.36
CA ILE A 557 31.36 9.76 26.99
C ILE A 557 32.78 9.65 26.44
N LEU A 558 32.96 9.79 25.12
CA LEU A 558 34.26 9.84 24.48
C LEU A 558 34.89 11.25 24.68
N ALA A 559 36.20 11.37 24.91
CA ALA A 559 36.83 12.60 25.42
C ALA A 559 37.10 13.73 24.39
N ASP A 560 36.75 13.55 23.10
CA ASP A 560 37.06 14.49 21.99
C ASP A 560 35.78 15.07 21.32
N GLU A 561 34.78 15.48 22.09
CA GLU A 561 33.47 15.85 21.50
C GLU A 561 33.40 17.28 20.94
N ASP A 562 33.29 17.37 19.62
CA ASP A 562 32.41 18.38 18.99
C ASP A 562 30.96 18.19 19.51
N PRO A 563 30.16 19.27 19.61
CA PRO A 563 28.79 19.16 20.11
C PRO A 563 27.98 18.12 19.33
N GLN A 564 27.40 17.14 20.03
CA GLN A 564 26.59 16.10 19.40
C GLN A 564 25.39 16.72 18.67
N ALA A 565 25.28 16.47 17.37
CA ALA A 565 24.16 16.94 16.58
C ALA A 565 22.90 16.13 16.92
N VAL A 566 22.04 16.69 17.77
CA VAL A 566 20.76 16.11 18.16
C VAL A 566 19.63 16.72 17.34
N SER A 567 18.85 15.87 16.68
CA SER A 567 17.60 16.25 16.00
C SER A 567 16.47 15.37 16.52
N PHE A 568 15.50 15.97 17.21
CA PHE A 568 14.35 15.25 17.73
C PHE A 568 13.03 15.81 17.18
N LYS A 569 12.37 15.05 16.31
CA LYS A 569 11.02 15.33 15.82
C LYS A 569 10.01 14.54 16.65
N TYR A 570 9.01 15.22 17.18
CA TYR A 570 7.92 14.60 17.94
C TYR A 570 6.56 15.17 17.54
N SER A 571 5.64 14.28 17.17
CA SER A 571 4.23 14.59 16.90
C SER A 571 3.38 13.38 17.26
N GLU A 572 2.18 13.62 17.78
CA GLU A 572 1.14 12.60 17.99
C GLU A 572 0.01 12.71 16.94
N GLN A 573 0.08 13.72 16.07
CA GLN A 573 -0.94 14.01 15.07
C GLN A 573 -0.71 13.20 13.79
N PRO A 574 -1.73 12.48 13.27
CA PRO A 574 -1.65 11.85 11.96
C PRO A 574 -1.65 12.89 10.83
N VAL A 575 -1.18 12.49 9.65
CA VAL A 575 -1.01 13.40 8.50
C VAL A 575 -1.97 13.02 7.38
N ALA A 576 -2.61 14.03 6.77
CA ALA A 576 -3.39 13.88 5.55
C ALA A 576 -2.85 14.82 4.46
N VAL A 577 -2.45 14.27 3.32
CA VAL A 577 -1.92 15.03 2.17
C VAL A 577 -2.86 14.85 0.99
N PHE A 578 -3.38 15.94 0.44
CA PHE A 578 -4.22 15.95 -0.75
C PHE A 578 -3.41 16.41 -1.97
N LEU A 579 -3.55 15.72 -3.10
CA LEU A 579 -2.79 15.98 -4.32
C LEU A 579 -3.76 16.42 -5.41
N GLY A 580 -3.77 17.72 -5.70
CA GLY A 580 -4.59 18.32 -6.74
C GLY A 580 -3.88 18.36 -8.07
N THR A 581 -4.48 17.79 -9.11
CA THR A 581 -3.94 17.75 -10.49
C THR A 581 -4.81 18.57 -11.45
N PRO A 582 -4.27 19.47 -12.28
CA PRO A 582 -5.07 20.22 -13.23
C PRO A 582 -5.45 19.37 -14.44
N PRO A 583 -6.75 19.21 -14.75
CA PRO A 583 -7.17 18.41 -15.89
C PRO A 583 -6.76 19.03 -17.24
N HIS A 584 -6.47 20.33 -17.28
CA HIS A 584 -6.09 21.07 -18.48
C HIS A 584 -4.58 21.10 -18.74
N ASN A 585 -3.75 20.63 -17.79
CA ASN A 585 -2.29 20.62 -17.92
C ASN A 585 -1.68 19.33 -17.34
N PRO A 586 -1.71 18.21 -18.07
CA PRO A 586 -1.27 16.91 -17.56
C PRO A 586 0.22 16.86 -17.24
N SER A 587 1.06 17.73 -17.82
CA SER A 587 2.50 17.78 -17.54
C SER A 587 2.81 18.04 -16.07
N TYR A 588 1.92 18.71 -15.33
CA TYR A 588 2.10 18.98 -13.91
C TYR A 588 1.87 17.75 -13.02
N ASN A 589 1.17 16.74 -13.54
CA ASN A 589 0.84 15.53 -12.78
C ASN A 589 2.10 14.71 -12.45
N GLN A 590 3.20 14.93 -13.16
CA GLN A 590 4.50 14.32 -12.88
C GLN A 590 4.98 14.61 -11.45
N LEU A 591 4.78 15.84 -10.95
CA LEU A 591 5.14 16.22 -9.58
C LEU A 591 4.33 15.44 -8.53
N VAL A 592 3.07 15.13 -8.84
CA VAL A 592 2.21 14.32 -7.97
C VAL A 592 2.67 12.86 -7.94
N SER A 593 3.03 12.29 -9.11
CA SER A 593 3.61 10.95 -9.18
C SER A 593 4.94 10.85 -8.42
N PHE A 594 5.80 11.88 -8.48
CA PHE A 594 7.05 11.94 -7.70
C PHE A 594 6.80 12.00 -6.21
N ALA A 595 5.85 12.84 -5.76
CA ALA A 595 5.50 12.92 -4.35
C ALA A 595 5.03 11.57 -3.81
N ILE A 596 4.20 10.82 -4.56
CA ILE A 596 3.74 9.49 -4.14
C ILE A 596 4.90 8.49 -4.11
N ASP A 597 5.75 8.49 -5.13
CA ASP A 597 6.91 7.59 -5.21
C ASP A 597 7.88 7.80 -4.04
N GLN A 598 8.30 9.05 -3.84
CA GLN A 598 9.22 9.45 -2.78
C GLN A 598 8.64 9.19 -1.39
N ALA A 599 7.36 9.53 -1.17
CA ALA A 599 6.70 9.25 0.09
C ALA A 599 6.73 7.75 0.42
N PHE A 600 6.36 6.88 -0.54
CA PHE A 600 6.42 5.44 -0.34
C PHE A 600 7.85 4.98 0.00
N ASN A 601 8.83 5.38 -0.81
CA ASN A 601 10.20 4.89 -0.67
C ASN A 601 10.83 5.30 0.67
N GLN A 602 10.64 6.56 1.11
CA GLN A 602 11.14 7.05 2.40
C GLN A 602 10.53 6.28 3.58
N MET A 603 9.20 6.13 3.59
CA MET A 603 8.51 5.41 4.66
C MET A 603 8.88 3.92 4.66
N TYR A 604 8.98 3.30 3.49
CA TYR A 604 9.33 1.89 3.37
C TYR A 604 10.77 1.62 3.82
N GLN A 605 11.75 2.44 3.41
CA GLN A 605 13.14 2.28 3.82
C GLN A 605 13.30 2.40 5.34
N MET A 606 12.71 3.44 5.93
CA MET A 606 12.71 3.62 7.39
C MET A 606 12.04 2.44 8.12
N ALA A 607 10.98 1.85 7.54
CA ALA A 607 10.37 0.65 8.11
C ALA A 607 11.34 -0.54 8.06
N LEU A 608 12.01 -0.78 6.93
CA LEU A 608 12.97 -1.87 6.74
C LEU A 608 14.15 -1.81 7.69
N ASP A 609 14.69 -0.61 7.91
CA ASP A 609 15.84 -0.38 8.81
C ASP A 609 15.48 -0.58 10.30
N ASN A 610 14.20 -0.84 10.59
CA ASN A 610 13.64 -1.00 11.92
C ASN A 610 12.83 -2.31 12.04
N GLU A 611 11.64 -2.28 12.63
CA GLU A 611 10.78 -3.47 12.86
C GLU A 611 10.04 -3.96 11.60
N LYS A 612 10.44 -3.52 10.40
CA LYS A 612 9.79 -3.79 9.10
C LYS A 612 8.35 -3.29 9.01
N LYS A 613 7.94 -2.36 9.90
CA LYS A 613 6.58 -1.81 9.99
C LYS A 613 6.59 -0.32 10.25
N CYS A 614 5.68 0.40 9.59
CA CYS A 614 5.37 1.78 9.95
C CYS A 614 4.63 1.82 11.30
N TYR A 615 4.92 2.84 12.10
CA TYR A 615 4.25 3.02 13.41
C TYR A 615 2.87 3.64 13.28
N THR A 616 2.65 4.39 12.22
CA THR A 616 1.34 4.85 11.77
C THR A 616 1.06 4.23 10.40
N ARG A 617 -0.06 3.53 10.27
CA ARG A 617 -0.51 2.97 8.98
C ARG A 617 -0.78 4.10 8.00
N VAL A 618 -0.38 3.93 6.73
CA VAL A 618 -0.58 4.95 5.69
C VAL A 618 -1.42 4.39 4.55
N HIS A 619 -2.49 5.11 4.21
CA HIS A 619 -3.35 4.81 3.05
C HIS A 619 -3.04 5.77 1.91
N PHE A 620 -2.64 5.22 0.77
CA PHE A 620 -2.56 5.89 -0.52
C PHE A 620 -3.90 5.72 -1.24
N ILE A 621 -4.78 6.70 -1.10
CA ILE A 621 -6.10 6.72 -1.71
C ILE A 621 -5.98 7.42 -3.06
N ILE A 622 -5.90 6.64 -4.12
CA ILE A 622 -5.63 7.16 -5.46
C ILE A 622 -6.94 7.25 -6.24
N ASP A 623 -7.68 8.36 -6.06
CA ASP A 623 -8.86 8.62 -6.89
C ASP A 623 -8.44 8.92 -8.32
N GLU A 624 -9.13 8.31 -9.29
CA GLU A 624 -8.82 8.43 -10.73
C GLU A 624 -7.34 8.15 -11.09
N GLY A 625 -6.75 7.09 -10.52
CA GLY A 625 -5.34 6.75 -10.69
C GLY A 625 -4.89 6.53 -12.15
N GLY A 626 -5.83 6.23 -13.06
CA GLY A 626 -5.55 6.14 -14.50
C GLY A 626 -5.11 7.46 -15.15
N ASN A 627 -5.30 8.61 -14.50
CA ASN A 627 -4.89 9.92 -15.01
C ASN A 627 -3.48 10.33 -14.56
N LEU A 628 -2.87 9.59 -13.62
CA LEU A 628 -1.52 9.88 -13.14
C LEU A 628 -0.47 9.28 -14.09
N PRO A 629 0.60 10.01 -14.40
CA PRO A 629 1.78 9.45 -15.04
C PRO A 629 2.32 8.25 -14.27
N LYS A 630 3.09 7.39 -14.95
CA LYS A 630 3.69 6.19 -14.36
C LYS A 630 4.45 6.53 -13.07
N ILE A 631 3.96 5.98 -11.96
CA ILE A 631 4.70 5.90 -10.70
C ILE A 631 5.70 4.75 -10.83
N GLN A 632 6.98 5.03 -10.60
CA GLN A 632 8.07 4.07 -10.80
C GLN A 632 7.88 2.81 -9.94
N ASN A 633 8.15 1.62 -10.50
CA ASN A 633 8.10 0.33 -9.81
C ASN A 633 6.83 0.09 -8.96
N LEU A 634 5.67 0.56 -9.42
CA LEU A 634 4.42 0.50 -8.65
C LEU A 634 3.97 -0.95 -8.36
N ASP A 635 4.14 -1.85 -9.32
CA ASP A 635 3.93 -3.29 -9.20
C ASP A 635 4.71 -3.90 -8.02
N THR A 636 5.98 -3.51 -7.88
CA THR A 636 6.84 -3.94 -6.78
C THR A 636 6.36 -3.33 -5.46
N LYS A 637 5.96 -2.05 -5.46
CA LYS A 637 5.39 -1.38 -4.27
C LYS A 637 4.12 -2.07 -3.75
N PHE A 638 3.22 -2.50 -4.65
CA PHE A 638 2.03 -3.29 -4.29
C PHE A 638 2.38 -4.67 -3.72
N THR A 639 3.50 -5.25 -4.14
CA THR A 639 3.94 -6.56 -3.65
C THR A 639 4.53 -6.47 -2.23
N ILE A 640 5.28 -5.41 -1.92
CA ILE A 640 6.05 -5.29 -0.67
C ILE A 640 5.38 -4.40 0.40
N GLY A 641 4.53 -3.46 -0.01
CA GLY A 641 4.03 -2.39 0.87
C GLY A 641 3.18 -2.86 2.05
N LEU A 642 2.37 -3.92 1.87
CA LEU A 642 1.46 -4.43 2.91
C LEU A 642 2.20 -4.86 4.18
N GLY A 643 3.37 -5.48 4.04
CA GLY A 643 4.19 -5.91 5.18
C GLY A 643 4.62 -4.76 6.08
N SER A 644 4.76 -3.57 5.48
CA SER A 644 5.18 -2.33 6.16
C SER A 644 4.02 -1.42 6.58
N GLU A 645 2.76 -1.87 6.50
CA GLU A 645 1.56 -1.05 6.80
C GLU A 645 1.37 0.14 5.83
N LEU A 646 1.83 0.01 4.58
CA LEU A 646 1.60 0.94 3.47
C LEU A 646 0.57 0.34 2.50
N LEU A 647 -0.63 0.92 2.45
CA LEU A 647 -1.77 0.36 1.71
C LEU A 647 -2.17 1.29 0.55
N PHE A 648 -2.31 0.75 -0.65
CA PHE A 648 -2.95 1.40 -1.78
C PHE A 648 -4.45 1.06 -1.88
N ASP A 649 -5.26 2.11 -2.01
CA ASP A 649 -6.68 2.05 -2.36
C ASP A 649 -6.85 2.72 -3.73
N TRP A 650 -6.84 1.91 -4.79
CA TRP A 650 -6.73 2.35 -6.18
C TRP A 650 -8.08 2.43 -6.87
N VAL A 651 -8.48 3.63 -7.33
CA VAL A 651 -9.78 3.86 -7.98
C VAL A 651 -9.61 4.02 -9.49
N LEU A 652 -10.19 3.09 -10.25
CA LEU A 652 -10.15 3.06 -11.71
C LEU A 652 -11.55 3.05 -12.32
N GLN A 653 -11.69 3.51 -13.56
CA GLN A 653 -12.93 3.36 -14.31
C GLN A 653 -13.06 1.96 -14.91
N ASN A 654 -11.93 1.40 -15.36
CA ASN A 654 -11.80 0.05 -15.92
C ASN A 654 -10.34 -0.39 -15.86
N LYS A 655 -10.08 -1.67 -16.18
CA LYS A 655 -8.73 -2.24 -16.23
C LYS A 655 -7.83 -1.59 -17.29
N GLY A 656 -8.42 -1.21 -18.42
CA GLY A 656 -7.71 -0.58 -19.55
C GLY A 656 -7.00 0.72 -19.18
N GLN A 657 -7.51 1.49 -18.21
CA GLN A 657 -6.86 2.71 -17.74
C GLN A 657 -5.47 2.48 -17.14
N LEU A 658 -5.27 1.34 -16.45
CA LEU A 658 -3.95 1.03 -15.90
C LEU A 658 -2.95 0.71 -17.02
N ARG A 659 -3.41 0.04 -18.08
CA ARG A 659 -2.61 -0.32 -19.27
C ARG A 659 -2.18 0.89 -20.13
N ILE A 660 -2.63 2.12 -19.81
CA ILE A 660 -2.20 3.34 -20.51
C ILE A 660 -0.75 3.68 -20.13
N ASN A 661 -0.44 3.62 -18.84
CA ASN A 661 0.86 4.06 -18.30
C ASN A 661 1.74 2.90 -17.79
N TYR A 662 1.16 1.70 -17.67
CA TYR A 662 1.84 0.50 -17.19
C TYR A 662 1.79 -0.60 -18.25
N SER A 663 2.83 -1.43 -18.33
CA SER A 663 2.82 -2.61 -19.20
C SER A 663 1.68 -3.54 -18.80
N LYS A 664 1.33 -4.48 -19.69
CA LYS A 664 0.27 -5.46 -19.40
C LYS A 664 0.62 -6.30 -18.17
N GLU A 665 1.87 -6.72 -18.04
CA GLU A 665 2.41 -7.52 -16.95
C GLU A 665 2.43 -6.73 -15.63
N GLU A 666 2.86 -5.46 -15.68
CA GLU A 666 2.82 -4.56 -14.52
C GLU A 666 1.38 -4.37 -14.03
N ALA A 667 0.45 -4.09 -14.94
CA ALA A 667 -0.96 -3.89 -14.60
C ALA A 667 -1.61 -5.14 -13.99
N GLU A 668 -1.33 -6.33 -14.53
CA GLU A 668 -1.82 -7.61 -13.98
C GLU A 668 -1.22 -7.91 -12.60
N THR A 669 0.05 -7.56 -12.38
CA THR A 669 0.71 -7.71 -11.08
C THR A 669 0.09 -6.77 -10.03
N ILE A 670 -0.17 -5.51 -10.39
CA ILE A 670 -0.85 -4.55 -9.50
C ILE A 670 -2.25 -5.06 -9.10
N ILE A 671 -3.04 -5.50 -10.08
CA ILE A 671 -4.42 -5.96 -9.85
C ILE A 671 -4.44 -7.24 -9.01
N SER A 672 -3.57 -8.21 -9.28
CA SER A 672 -3.53 -9.48 -8.55
C SER A 672 -3.08 -9.34 -7.09
N ASN A 673 -2.32 -8.30 -6.75
CA ASN A 673 -1.96 -7.96 -5.38
C ASN A 673 -3.09 -7.24 -4.60
N CYS A 674 -4.19 -6.87 -5.27
CA CYS A 674 -5.36 -6.29 -4.61
C CYS A 674 -6.19 -7.39 -3.93
N GLY A 675 -6.21 -7.38 -2.59
CA GLY A 675 -6.98 -8.36 -1.80
C GLY A 675 -8.49 -8.13 -1.85
N ASN A 676 -8.89 -6.88 -2.08
CA ASN A 676 -10.28 -6.45 -2.22
C ASN A 676 -10.52 -5.85 -3.61
N THR A 677 -11.55 -6.32 -4.32
CA THR A 677 -12.02 -5.72 -5.57
C THR A 677 -13.47 -5.28 -5.39
N LEU A 678 -13.74 -3.98 -5.50
CA LEU A 678 -15.06 -3.37 -5.35
C LEU A 678 -15.53 -2.87 -6.72
N TYR A 679 -16.49 -3.57 -7.32
CA TYR A 679 -17.11 -3.20 -8.58
C TYR A 679 -18.41 -2.43 -8.34
N ILE A 680 -18.44 -1.15 -8.71
CA ILE A 680 -19.64 -0.30 -8.63
C ILE A 680 -20.34 -0.26 -9.99
N LEU A 681 -19.64 0.20 -11.03
CA LEU A 681 -20.18 0.29 -12.38
C LEU A 681 -19.05 0.55 -13.40
N SER A 682 -18.99 -0.26 -14.45
CA SER A 682 -18.16 -0.01 -15.63
C SER A 682 -18.99 -0.02 -16.92
N LYS A 683 -18.52 0.63 -17.97
CA LYS A 683 -19.06 0.48 -19.34
C LYS A 683 -18.27 -0.53 -20.18
N ASP A 684 -17.12 -0.95 -19.67
CA ASP A 684 -16.24 -1.89 -20.36
C ASP A 684 -16.75 -3.32 -20.16
N LYS A 685 -16.93 -4.03 -21.28
CA LYS A 685 -17.43 -5.41 -21.28
C LYS A 685 -16.36 -6.39 -20.81
N GLU A 686 -15.08 -6.15 -21.14
CA GLU A 686 -13.97 -7.00 -20.69
C GLU A 686 -13.91 -7.02 -19.16
N THR A 687 -13.83 -5.83 -18.54
CA THR A 687 -13.84 -5.70 -17.07
C THR A 687 -15.10 -6.34 -16.44
N ALA A 688 -16.29 -6.12 -17.01
CA ALA A 688 -17.53 -6.68 -16.46
C ALA A 688 -17.60 -8.22 -16.58
N GLN A 689 -17.09 -8.78 -17.69
CA GLN A 689 -17.01 -10.22 -17.90
C GLN A 689 -16.00 -10.86 -16.92
N GLU A 690 -14.83 -10.26 -16.75
CA GLU A 690 -13.83 -10.71 -15.77
C GLU A 690 -14.43 -10.78 -14.34
N ILE A 691 -15.15 -9.73 -13.92
CA ILE A 691 -15.82 -9.72 -12.61
C ILE A 691 -16.91 -10.80 -12.51
N SER A 692 -17.69 -11.03 -13.57
CA SER A 692 -18.67 -12.12 -13.62
C SER A 692 -18.00 -13.49 -13.45
N ASP A 693 -16.86 -13.69 -14.12
CA ASP A 693 -16.10 -14.94 -14.09
C ASP A 693 -15.43 -15.16 -12.72
N GLU A 694 -14.90 -14.10 -12.10
CA GLU A 694 -14.34 -14.14 -10.74
C GLU A 694 -15.39 -14.45 -9.66
N VAL A 695 -16.63 -13.96 -9.82
CA VAL A 695 -17.74 -14.32 -8.91
C VAL A 695 -18.14 -15.79 -9.10
N GLY A 696 -18.07 -16.29 -10.33
CA GLY A 696 -18.23 -17.70 -10.67
C GLY A 696 -19.67 -18.12 -11.03
N HIS A 697 -19.83 -19.43 -11.19
CA HIS A 697 -21.06 -20.06 -11.70
C HIS A 697 -21.74 -20.91 -10.63
N THR A 698 -23.07 -20.97 -10.72
CA THR A 698 -23.92 -21.82 -9.88
C THR A 698 -24.71 -22.78 -10.74
N THR A 699 -24.85 -24.02 -10.27
CA THR A 699 -25.60 -25.04 -10.99
C THR A 699 -27.10 -24.83 -10.77
N VAL A 700 -27.85 -24.66 -11.85
CA VAL A 700 -29.32 -24.58 -11.82
C VAL A 700 -29.92 -25.78 -12.53
N ASN A 701 -31.07 -26.25 -12.03
CA ASN A 701 -31.83 -27.29 -12.70
C ASN A 701 -32.84 -26.62 -13.64
N VAL A 702 -32.65 -26.82 -14.94
CA VAL A 702 -33.53 -26.33 -15.99
C VAL A 702 -34.55 -27.42 -16.33
N MET A 703 -35.82 -27.13 -16.09
CA MET A 703 -36.93 -28.02 -16.43
C MET A 703 -37.54 -27.56 -17.76
N GLY A 704 -37.38 -28.37 -18.80
CA GLY A 704 -38.06 -28.16 -20.07
C GLY A 704 -39.49 -28.70 -20.02
N HIS A 705 -40.49 -27.84 -20.23
CA HIS A 705 -41.87 -28.28 -20.41
C HIS A 705 -42.16 -28.45 -21.91
N GLN A 706 -42.21 -29.69 -22.40
CA GLN A 706 -42.77 -29.98 -23.72
C GLN A 706 -44.30 -30.00 -23.60
N LEU A 707 -44.97 -28.97 -24.13
CA LEU A 707 -46.44 -28.83 -24.13
C LEU A 707 -47.10 -29.45 -25.37
N GLN A 708 -46.49 -30.46 -25.99
CA GLN A 708 -47.07 -31.18 -27.12
C GLN A 708 -47.05 -32.69 -26.86
N GLY A 709 -48.21 -33.23 -26.47
CA GLY A 709 -48.46 -34.65 -26.30
C GLY A 709 -49.84 -34.91 -25.69
N ASN A 710 -50.54 -35.94 -26.17
CA ASN A 710 -51.83 -36.38 -25.64
C ASN A 710 -51.75 -36.61 -24.12
N VAL A 711 -52.89 -36.48 -23.43
CA VAL A 711 -53.07 -36.59 -21.96
C VAL A 711 -52.48 -37.88 -21.34
N ALA A 712 -52.16 -38.89 -22.16
CA ALA A 712 -51.52 -40.13 -21.75
C ALA A 712 -49.97 -40.06 -21.60
N ASP A 713 -49.29 -39.04 -22.15
CA ASP A 713 -47.81 -38.90 -22.14
C ASP A 713 -47.33 -37.82 -21.14
N LEU A 714 -47.77 -37.90 -19.89
CA LEU A 714 -47.37 -36.99 -18.80
C LEU A 714 -45.94 -37.21 -18.25
N ASN A 715 -45.12 -38.06 -18.88
CA ASN A 715 -43.85 -38.54 -18.30
C ASN A 715 -42.56 -37.93 -18.88
N GLY A 716 -42.65 -36.89 -19.72
CA GLY A 716 -41.48 -36.26 -20.35
C GLY A 716 -40.91 -35.05 -19.61
N LEU A 717 -40.69 -35.11 -18.28
CA LEU A 717 -39.95 -34.04 -17.60
C LEU A 717 -38.45 -34.24 -17.81
N ASN A 718 -37.92 -33.66 -18.89
CA ASN A 718 -36.48 -33.55 -19.08
C ASN A 718 -35.92 -32.45 -18.17
N SER A 719 -35.12 -32.86 -17.18
CA SER A 719 -34.40 -32.02 -16.25
C SER A 719 -32.92 -32.09 -16.59
N SER A 720 -32.34 -30.99 -17.08
CA SER A 720 -30.89 -30.87 -17.28
C SER A 720 -30.29 -29.94 -16.22
N LEU A 721 -29.03 -30.21 -15.85
CA LEU A 721 -28.25 -29.32 -15.01
C LEU A 721 -27.47 -28.35 -15.91
N ASP A 722 -27.56 -27.06 -15.62
CA ASP A 722 -26.84 -26.05 -16.38
C ASP A 722 -26.03 -25.08 -15.51
N ALA A 723 -24.95 -24.56 -16.09
CA ALA A 723 -24.08 -23.58 -15.45
C ALA A 723 -24.66 -22.20 -15.72
N VAL A 724 -25.02 -21.47 -14.67
CA VAL A 724 -25.46 -20.08 -14.82
C VAL A 724 -24.56 -19.19 -13.97
N PRO A 725 -24.02 -18.09 -14.52
CA PRO A 725 -23.22 -17.15 -13.73
C PRO A 725 -24.04 -16.63 -12.55
N VAL A 726 -23.41 -16.51 -11.38
CA VAL A 726 -24.09 -16.03 -10.16
C VAL A 726 -24.63 -14.60 -10.35
N ILE A 727 -23.92 -13.79 -11.12
CA ILE A 727 -24.35 -12.49 -11.65
C ILE A 727 -23.83 -12.37 -13.08
N SER A 728 -24.68 -12.00 -14.04
CA SER A 728 -24.23 -11.89 -15.43
C SER A 728 -23.54 -10.55 -15.71
N MET A 729 -22.72 -10.51 -16.75
CA MET A 729 -22.13 -9.26 -17.27
C MET A 729 -23.20 -8.18 -17.50
N GLU A 730 -24.36 -8.53 -18.07
CA GLU A 730 -25.44 -7.57 -18.34
C GLU A 730 -26.06 -6.99 -17.07
N GLU A 731 -26.10 -7.77 -15.98
CA GLU A 731 -26.57 -7.30 -14.68
C GLU A 731 -25.53 -6.36 -14.04
N LEU A 732 -24.24 -6.70 -14.13
CA LEU A 732 -23.14 -5.82 -13.67
C LEU A 732 -23.14 -4.47 -14.38
N LEU A 733 -23.41 -4.43 -15.69
CA LEU A 733 -23.51 -3.18 -16.46
C LEU A 733 -24.74 -2.33 -16.10
N ARG A 734 -25.66 -2.84 -15.28
CA ARG A 734 -26.95 -2.20 -14.94
C ARG A 734 -27.20 -2.10 -13.43
N LEU A 735 -26.14 -2.17 -12.62
CA LEU A 735 -26.22 -1.99 -11.18
C LEU A 735 -26.89 -0.65 -10.82
N ARG A 736 -27.77 -0.68 -9.82
CA ARG A 736 -28.46 0.53 -9.35
C ARG A 736 -27.53 1.34 -8.45
N VAL A 737 -27.88 2.62 -8.27
CA VAL A 737 -27.15 3.50 -7.35
C VAL A 737 -27.06 2.90 -5.95
N GLY A 738 -25.83 2.73 -5.47
CA GLY A 738 -25.46 2.13 -4.18
C GLY A 738 -25.30 0.61 -4.21
N GLU A 739 -25.66 -0.06 -5.31
CA GLU A 739 -25.35 -1.48 -5.49
C GLU A 739 -23.90 -1.64 -5.92
N MET A 740 -23.25 -2.68 -5.41
CA MET A 740 -21.88 -3.02 -5.77
C MET A 740 -21.63 -4.51 -5.55
N VAL A 741 -20.66 -5.05 -6.27
CA VAL A 741 -20.13 -6.40 -6.05
C VAL A 741 -18.74 -6.27 -5.44
N VAL A 742 -18.49 -6.98 -4.35
CA VAL A 742 -17.20 -7.00 -3.68
C VAL A 742 -16.64 -8.42 -3.69
N ILE A 743 -15.43 -8.56 -4.22
CA ILE A 743 -14.69 -9.81 -4.27
C ILE A 743 -13.52 -9.67 -3.30
N ARG A 744 -13.30 -10.70 -2.47
CA ARG A 744 -12.18 -10.73 -1.52
C ARG A 744 -11.41 -12.03 -1.68
N SER A 745 -10.14 -11.93 -2.03
CA SER A 745 -9.28 -13.09 -2.29
C SER A 745 -8.53 -13.57 -1.05
N THR A 746 -8.19 -12.63 -0.15
CA THR A 746 -7.32 -12.87 1.01
C THR A 746 -8.05 -13.26 2.29
N ALA A 747 -9.37 -13.07 2.36
CA ALA A 747 -10.15 -13.35 3.56
C ALA A 747 -10.33 -14.86 3.78
N ARG A 748 -9.70 -15.42 4.83
CA ARG A 748 -9.77 -16.88 5.11
C ARG A 748 -10.35 -17.22 6.47
N THR A 749 -10.52 -16.24 7.34
CA THR A 749 -11.04 -16.42 8.69
C THR A 749 -12.11 -15.39 9.01
N ASP A 750 -13.01 -15.76 9.93
CA ASP A 750 -13.94 -14.80 10.53
C ASP A 750 -13.35 -14.14 11.79
N GLN A 751 -14.08 -13.23 12.43
CA GLN A 751 -13.62 -12.51 13.64
C GLN A 751 -13.28 -13.45 14.81
N LYS A 752 -13.74 -14.71 14.79
CA LYS A 752 -13.45 -15.72 15.82
C LYS A 752 -12.31 -16.66 15.40
N GLY A 753 -11.60 -16.36 14.32
CA GLY A 753 -10.53 -17.19 13.78
C GLY A 753 -11.00 -18.48 13.10
N ARG A 754 -12.31 -18.64 12.83
CA ARG A 754 -12.81 -19.85 12.16
C ARG A 754 -12.59 -19.75 10.67
N ILE A 755 -12.15 -20.86 10.07
CA ILE A 755 -11.91 -20.94 8.63
C ILE A 755 -13.22 -20.74 7.87
N ILE A 756 -13.19 -19.85 6.88
CA ILE A 756 -14.32 -19.55 6.00
C ILE A 756 -13.89 -19.65 4.53
N ARG A 757 -14.88 -19.85 3.65
CA ARG A 757 -14.73 -19.51 2.24
C ARG A 757 -15.14 -18.04 2.06
N ALA A 758 -14.30 -17.24 1.41
CA ALA A 758 -14.62 -15.87 1.04
C ALA A 758 -15.53 -15.87 -0.19
N ASN A 759 -16.83 -16.04 0.08
CA ASN A 759 -17.83 -15.87 -0.96
C ASN A 759 -17.97 -14.38 -1.32
N PRO A 760 -18.12 -14.02 -2.61
CA PRO A 760 -18.35 -12.65 -3.04
C PRO A 760 -19.53 -12.00 -2.32
N ILE A 761 -19.51 -10.68 -2.20
CA ILE A 761 -20.57 -9.89 -1.58
C ILE A 761 -21.32 -9.17 -2.69
N PHE A 762 -22.63 -9.36 -2.76
CA PHE A 762 -23.47 -8.49 -3.57
C PHE A 762 -24.25 -7.56 -2.66
N ASP A 763 -23.85 -6.30 -2.67
CA ASP A 763 -24.49 -5.31 -1.86
C ASP A 763 -25.73 -4.75 -2.55
N THR A 764 -26.92 -5.19 -2.11
CA THR A 764 -28.20 -4.79 -2.73
C THR A 764 -29.32 -4.66 -1.70
N GLY A 765 -30.35 -3.89 -2.05
CA GLY A 765 -31.57 -3.75 -1.25
C GLY A 765 -31.31 -3.13 0.12
N ARG A 766 -31.32 -3.96 1.18
CA ARG A 766 -31.20 -3.50 2.59
C ARG A 766 -29.76 -3.24 3.02
N THR A 767 -28.80 -3.91 2.40
CA THR A 767 -27.39 -3.74 2.72
C THR A 767 -26.75 -2.63 1.90
N ARG A 768 -27.40 -2.26 0.79
CA ARG A 768 -26.95 -1.29 -0.22
C ARG A 768 -26.24 -0.07 0.39
N MET A 769 -25.03 0.21 -0.10
CA MET A 769 -24.25 1.38 0.28
C MET A 769 -25.06 2.67 0.11
N PRO A 770 -25.26 3.43 1.21
CA PRO A 770 -25.81 4.77 1.10
C PRO A 770 -24.75 5.70 0.52
N ALA A 771 -25.19 6.67 -0.29
CA ALA A 771 -24.32 7.75 -0.71
C ALA A 771 -24.10 8.71 0.48
N ARG A 772 -22.90 9.27 0.62
CA ARG A 772 -22.51 10.18 1.72
C ARG A 772 -23.54 11.28 1.93
N TRP A 773 -24.06 11.91 0.89
CA TRP A 773 -25.10 12.94 1.05
C TRP A 773 -26.43 12.46 1.69
N GLN A 774 -26.61 11.16 1.94
CA GLN A 774 -27.77 10.62 2.65
C GLN A 774 -27.57 10.59 4.16
N PHE A 775 -26.32 10.52 4.63
CA PHE A 775 -26.01 10.17 6.02
C PHE A 775 -24.80 10.93 6.61
N LEU A 776 -23.96 11.62 5.82
CA LEU A 776 -22.81 12.40 6.28
C LEU A 776 -22.85 13.87 5.81
N ASN A 777 -24.03 14.39 5.46
CA ASN A 777 -24.21 15.80 5.03
C ASN A 777 -23.72 16.83 6.06
N GLN A 778 -23.75 16.51 7.35
CA GLN A 778 -23.28 17.40 8.41
C GLN A 778 -21.82 17.15 8.78
N THR A 779 -21.24 16.04 8.33
CA THR A 779 -19.88 15.63 8.64
C THR A 779 -18.88 16.27 7.68
N PHE A 780 -19.23 16.36 6.40
CA PHE A 780 -18.43 17.01 5.36
C PHE A 780 -19.04 18.36 4.99
N ASP A 781 -18.19 19.31 4.60
CA ASP A 781 -18.64 20.64 4.19
C ASP A 781 -18.89 20.68 2.67
N ASP A 782 -20.15 20.57 2.27
CA ASP A 782 -20.55 20.58 0.85
C ASP A 782 -20.44 21.96 0.16
N ASN A 783 -20.31 23.04 0.94
CA ASN A 783 -20.30 24.41 0.39
C ASN A 783 -18.92 25.07 0.45
N ALA A 784 -17.97 24.47 1.18
CA ALA A 784 -16.62 25.00 1.28
C ALA A 784 -15.96 25.06 -0.10
N THR A 785 -15.41 26.21 -0.44
CA THR A 785 -14.53 26.37 -1.58
C THR A 785 -13.09 26.38 -1.13
N ILE A 786 -12.16 26.16 -2.06
CA ILE A 786 -10.73 26.33 -1.79
C ILE A 786 -10.40 27.71 -1.24
N PHE A 787 -11.22 28.73 -1.53
CA PHE A 787 -11.01 30.10 -1.07
C PHE A 787 -11.36 30.30 0.42
N ASP A 788 -12.30 29.50 0.94
CA ASP A 788 -12.72 29.53 2.34
C ASP A 788 -11.71 28.85 3.28
N ILE A 789 -10.78 28.07 2.72
CA ILE A 789 -9.78 27.31 3.47
C ILE A 789 -8.45 28.07 3.52
N ALA A 790 -7.91 28.21 4.73
CA ALA A 790 -6.57 28.71 4.97
C ALA A 790 -5.55 27.59 4.72
N VAL A 791 -4.76 27.75 3.66
CA VAL A 791 -3.65 26.85 3.29
C VAL A 791 -2.34 27.53 3.64
N GLU A 792 -1.44 26.81 4.31
CA GLU A 792 -0.09 27.28 4.60
C GLU A 792 0.77 27.23 3.32
N THR A 793 1.22 28.40 2.87
CA THR A 793 1.89 28.57 1.57
C THR A 793 3.21 29.35 1.73
N PRO A 794 4.29 28.71 2.23
CA PRO A 794 5.53 29.43 2.55
C PRO A 794 6.20 30.04 1.32
N HIS A 795 6.02 29.46 0.13
CA HIS A 795 6.61 29.93 -1.13
C HIS A 795 5.83 31.07 -1.82
N LYS A 796 4.63 31.43 -1.34
CA LYS A 796 3.71 32.32 -2.07
C LYS A 796 4.30 33.68 -2.45
N ARG A 797 5.16 34.24 -1.59
CA ARG A 797 5.82 35.54 -1.79
C ARG A 797 7.33 35.41 -1.94
N LEU A 798 7.82 34.20 -2.21
CA LEU A 798 9.23 33.96 -2.41
C LEU A 798 9.72 34.70 -3.66
N ASP A 799 10.75 35.52 -3.47
CA ASP A 799 11.49 36.10 -4.58
C ASP A 799 12.53 35.08 -5.06
N LEU A 800 12.32 34.58 -6.28
CA LEU A 800 13.20 33.58 -6.87
C LEU A 800 14.63 34.09 -7.04
N THR A 801 14.82 35.40 -7.27
CA THR A 801 16.15 35.97 -7.48
C THR A 801 17.09 35.77 -6.28
N THR A 802 16.53 35.64 -5.07
CA THR A 802 17.30 35.38 -3.85
C THR A 802 17.90 33.97 -3.81
N LEU A 803 17.31 33.03 -4.54
CA LEU A 803 17.78 31.64 -4.62
C LEU A 803 18.67 31.38 -5.85
N GLN A 804 18.86 32.37 -6.71
CA GLN A 804 19.55 32.20 -7.97
C GLN A 804 21.07 32.16 -7.80
N TYR A 805 21.72 31.26 -8.53
CA TYR A 805 23.15 31.38 -8.82
C TYR A 805 23.37 32.20 -10.10
N ASP A 806 24.53 32.83 -10.19
CA ASP A 806 25.09 33.38 -11.42
C ASP A 806 26.08 32.37 -11.99
N TYR A 807 25.69 31.66 -13.05
CA TYR A 807 26.52 30.59 -13.61
C TYR A 807 27.55 31.12 -14.59
N ALA A 808 27.17 32.09 -15.42
CA ALA A 808 27.91 32.46 -16.63
C ALA A 808 27.99 33.98 -16.87
N GLY A 809 27.70 34.79 -15.85
CA GLY A 809 27.82 36.24 -15.89
C GLY A 809 29.25 36.74 -16.13
N ASN A 810 29.36 38.02 -16.50
CA ASN A 810 30.64 38.67 -16.85
C ASN A 810 31.45 39.11 -15.62
N GLU A 811 30.98 38.86 -14.41
CA GLU A 811 31.66 39.24 -13.17
C GLU A 811 32.66 38.16 -12.76
N ALA A 812 33.72 38.57 -12.04
CA ALA A 812 34.70 37.65 -11.47
C ALA A 812 34.10 36.65 -10.46
N ALA A 813 32.84 36.88 -10.05
CA ALA A 813 32.07 36.07 -9.11
C ALA A 813 31.22 34.98 -9.80
N SER A 814 31.19 34.88 -11.13
CA SER A 814 30.41 33.82 -11.80
C SER A 814 30.96 32.43 -11.49
N GLU A 815 30.07 31.44 -11.41
CA GLU A 815 30.49 30.07 -11.06
C GLU A 815 31.49 29.50 -12.06
N LEU A 816 31.34 29.78 -13.35
CA LEU A 816 32.32 29.36 -14.35
C LEU A 816 33.73 29.89 -14.03
N GLN A 817 33.84 31.14 -13.57
CA GLN A 817 35.12 31.74 -13.19
C GLN A 817 35.66 31.16 -11.88
N GLN A 818 34.80 30.88 -10.91
CA GLN A 818 35.19 30.20 -9.67
C GLN A 818 35.72 28.80 -9.94
N MET A 819 35.10 28.05 -10.84
CA MET A 819 35.58 26.75 -11.28
C MET A 819 36.97 26.83 -11.91
N ILE A 820 37.25 27.87 -12.72
CA ILE A 820 38.59 28.15 -13.25
C ILE A 820 39.57 28.49 -12.13
N GLN A 821 39.14 29.25 -11.12
CA GLN A 821 39.97 29.55 -9.95
C GLN A 821 40.32 28.29 -9.15
N LEU A 822 39.38 27.37 -8.93
CA LEU A 822 39.63 26.09 -8.23
C LEU A 822 40.69 25.23 -8.93
N VAL A 823 40.81 25.32 -10.25
CA VAL A 823 41.88 24.67 -11.01
C VAL A 823 43.23 25.36 -10.79
N ASN A 824 43.21 26.69 -10.67
CA ASN A 824 44.41 27.54 -10.55
C ASN A 824 44.90 27.72 -9.10
N ASP A 825 44.06 27.49 -8.10
CA ASP A 825 44.39 27.63 -6.68
C ASP A 825 45.44 26.60 -6.28
N LYS A 826 46.69 27.06 -6.30
CA LYS A 826 47.80 26.51 -5.54
C LYS A 826 47.70 27.02 -4.09
N SER A 827 47.90 26.11 -3.15
CA SER A 827 48.41 26.34 -1.79
C SER A 827 47.69 27.34 -0.89
N THR A 828 46.58 26.92 -0.26
CA THR A 828 46.24 27.33 1.11
C THR A 828 45.78 26.13 1.94
N SER A 829 46.57 25.04 1.90
CA SER A 829 46.86 24.33 3.14
C SER A 829 48.23 24.82 3.62
N SER A 830 48.33 25.13 4.89
CA SER A 830 49.51 25.66 5.56
C SER A 830 50.66 24.64 5.58
N VAL A 831 51.36 24.51 4.45
CA VAL A 831 52.74 24.06 4.40
C VAL A 831 53.47 25.07 3.53
N PRO A 832 54.43 25.85 4.07
CA PRO A 832 55.14 26.81 3.25
C PRO A 832 55.96 26.06 2.20
N GLU A 833 55.69 26.29 0.91
CA GLU A 833 56.70 26.01 -0.11
C GLU A 833 57.94 26.86 0.23
N PRO A 834 59.13 26.26 0.28
CA PRO A 834 60.32 26.96 0.71
C PRO A 834 60.67 28.01 -0.34
N THR A 835 60.68 29.28 0.08
CA THR A 835 61.19 30.43 -0.69
C THR A 835 62.50 30.06 -1.40
N GLU A 836 62.72 30.55 -2.62
CA GLU A 836 63.89 30.24 -3.45
C GLU A 836 65.24 30.48 -2.73
N LEU A 837 65.27 31.42 -1.78
CA LEU A 837 66.37 31.69 -0.84
C LEU A 837 66.65 30.55 0.15
N ALA A 838 65.62 29.80 0.57
CA ALA A 838 65.74 28.65 1.47
C ALA A 838 66.28 27.40 0.76
N ILE A 839 66.01 27.24 -0.53
CA ILE A 839 66.62 26.19 -1.36
C ILE A 839 68.13 26.43 -1.51
N THR A 840 68.52 27.70 -1.75
CA THR A 840 69.95 28.08 -1.83
C THR A 840 70.67 27.93 -0.49
N ALA A 841 70.04 28.29 0.63
CA ALA A 841 70.60 28.12 1.97
C ALA A 841 70.77 26.63 2.35
N LYS A 842 69.80 25.77 1.97
CA LYS A 842 69.84 24.32 2.23
C LYS A 842 70.92 23.61 1.40
N GLU A 843 71.16 24.05 0.17
CA GLU A 843 72.27 23.57 -0.67
C GLU A 843 73.64 24.08 -0.22
N GLN A 844 73.72 25.33 0.27
CA GLN A 844 74.94 25.86 0.89
C GLN A 844 75.31 25.12 2.17
N LEU A 845 74.33 24.84 3.04
CA LEU A 845 74.53 24.08 4.27
C LEU A 845 74.94 22.63 3.99
N ARG A 846 74.35 21.98 2.98
CA ARG A 846 74.78 20.64 2.51
C ARG A 846 76.21 20.63 1.97
N LYS A 847 76.63 21.67 1.26
CA LYS A 847 78.02 21.80 0.76
C LYS A 847 79.03 22.08 1.88
N GLN A 848 78.66 22.86 2.90
CA GLN A 848 79.49 23.09 4.08
C GLN A 848 79.64 21.81 4.93
N LEU A 849 78.53 21.11 5.22
CA LEU A 849 78.55 19.85 5.97
C LEU A 849 79.33 18.73 5.26
N ALA A 850 79.42 18.75 3.93
CA ALA A 850 80.21 17.80 3.15
C ALA A 850 81.73 18.11 3.14
N GLN A 851 82.15 19.32 3.51
CA GLN A 851 83.56 19.75 3.56
C GLN A 851 84.16 19.71 4.97
N GLU A 852 83.32 19.63 6.02
CA GLU A 852 83.75 19.58 7.42
C GLU A 852 84.34 18.20 7.76
N LYS A 853 85.66 18.13 8.00
CA LYS A 853 86.36 16.88 8.37
C LYS A 853 86.51 16.67 9.88
N ASP A 854 86.19 17.68 10.68
CA ASP A 854 86.29 17.63 12.14
C ASP A 854 84.90 17.62 12.79
N TRP A 855 84.35 16.41 12.92
CA TRP A 855 83.02 16.16 13.50
C TRP A 855 82.89 16.57 14.97
N GLY A 856 84.01 16.74 15.68
CA GLY A 856 84.02 17.19 17.08
C GLY A 856 83.73 18.70 17.24
N ALA A 857 84.12 19.51 16.26
CA ALA A 857 83.83 20.95 16.25
C ALA A 857 82.36 21.23 15.90
N LEU A 858 81.81 20.49 14.95
CA LEU A 858 80.40 20.59 14.52
C LEU A 858 79.44 20.21 15.65
N GLN A 859 79.76 19.15 16.40
CA GLN A 859 78.97 18.71 17.55
C GLN A 859 78.98 19.75 18.69
N LYS A 860 80.11 20.46 18.90
CA LYS A 860 80.22 21.57 19.87
C LYS A 860 79.40 22.80 19.46
N GLN A 861 79.35 23.13 18.17
CA GLN A 861 78.51 24.23 17.66
C GLN A 861 77.01 23.91 17.76
N LEU A 862 76.60 22.68 17.43
CA LEU A 862 75.20 22.25 17.56
C LEU A 862 74.74 22.19 19.02
N MET A 863 75.62 21.79 19.95
CA MET A 863 75.31 21.78 21.39
C MET A 863 75.27 23.18 22.02
N ALA A 864 75.96 24.18 21.45
CA ALA A 864 75.93 25.56 21.93
C ALA A 864 74.62 26.30 21.60
N CYS A 865 73.80 25.77 20.70
CA CYS A 865 72.49 26.33 20.33
C CYS A 865 71.32 25.82 21.17
N VAL A 866 71.56 24.98 22.18
CA VAL A 866 70.50 24.38 23.00
C VAL A 866 70.29 25.19 24.27
N ASP A 867 69.42 26.21 24.18
CA ASP A 867 68.75 26.76 25.35
C ASP A 867 67.39 26.07 25.48
N TYR A 868 67.17 25.35 26.59
CA TYR A 868 66.10 24.35 26.76
C TYR A 868 64.69 24.97 26.91
N GLN A 869 64.55 26.28 26.69
CA GLN A 869 63.29 27.03 26.88
C GLN A 869 62.80 27.80 25.65
N SER A 870 63.42 27.67 24.47
CA SER A 870 62.93 28.36 23.27
C SER A 870 61.93 27.54 22.46
N SER A 871 60.95 28.22 21.85
CA SER A 871 59.91 27.65 20.98
C SER A 871 60.46 26.84 19.80
N ALA A 872 61.72 27.07 19.42
CA ALA A 872 62.41 26.34 18.37
C ALA A 872 62.64 24.85 18.72
N TYR A 873 62.74 24.50 20.01
CA TYR A 873 62.86 23.09 20.43
C TYR A 873 61.58 22.29 20.15
N VAL A 874 60.40 22.91 20.28
CA VAL A 874 59.09 22.28 20.02
C VAL A 874 58.89 22.05 18.52
N GLU A 875 59.27 23.02 17.68
CA GLU A 875 59.22 22.85 16.22
C GLU A 875 60.17 21.78 15.71
N ILE A 876 61.41 21.71 16.21
CA ILE A 876 62.40 20.70 15.80
C ILE A 876 61.99 19.30 16.28
N ARG A 877 61.40 19.18 17.48
CA ARG A 877 60.84 17.92 17.99
C ARG A 877 59.70 17.42 17.11
N ASN A 878 58.78 18.30 16.73
CA ASN A 878 57.61 17.93 15.93
C ASN A 878 58.00 17.63 14.46
N LEU A 879 59.03 18.28 13.92
CA LEU A 879 59.60 17.96 12.61
C LEU A 879 60.33 16.60 12.55
N ALA A 880 60.76 16.08 13.70
CA ALA A 880 61.48 14.82 13.76
C ALA A 880 60.56 13.59 13.74
N GLU A 881 59.28 13.72 14.12
CA GLU A 881 58.35 12.59 14.29
C GLU A 881 57.96 11.90 12.98
N ASP A 882 57.85 12.60 11.84
CA ASP A 882 57.14 12.01 10.69
C ASP A 882 58.02 11.41 9.57
N GLU A 883 59.28 11.81 9.35
CA GLU A 883 60.09 11.18 8.27
C GLU A 883 61.58 10.94 8.57
N VAL A 884 62.17 11.60 9.59
CA VAL A 884 63.59 11.40 9.96
C VAL A 884 63.75 10.45 11.16
N ALA A 885 62.71 10.31 12.00
CA ALA A 885 62.69 9.39 13.12
C ALA A 885 62.97 7.95 12.69
N SER A 886 62.43 7.47 11.57
CA SER A 886 62.64 6.10 11.09
C SER A 886 64.09 5.83 10.66
N TYR A 887 64.78 6.81 10.07
CA TYR A 887 66.18 6.69 9.67
C TYR A 887 67.16 6.79 10.86
N VAL A 888 66.86 7.69 11.81
CA VAL A 888 67.66 7.89 13.03
C VAL A 888 67.43 6.79 14.05
N LEU A 889 66.19 6.30 14.25
CA LEU A 889 65.92 5.10 15.07
C LEU A 889 66.63 3.87 14.49
N ALA A 890 66.61 3.69 13.16
CA ALA A 890 67.27 2.55 12.52
C ALA A 890 68.79 2.57 12.72
N HIS A 891 69.42 3.75 12.73
CA HIS A 891 70.86 3.88 13.00
C HIS A 891 71.21 3.76 14.48
N LEU A 892 70.35 4.26 15.38
CA LEU A 892 70.54 4.09 16.83
C LEU A 892 70.38 2.64 17.27
N THR A 893 69.41 1.89 16.71
CA THR A 893 69.27 0.44 16.97
C THR A 893 70.42 -0.38 16.36
N LEU A 894 70.99 0.05 15.23
CA LEU A 894 72.20 -0.58 14.67
C LEU A 894 73.41 -0.34 15.57
N TYR A 895 73.55 0.88 16.10
CA TYR A 895 74.61 1.26 17.01
C TYR A 895 74.52 0.50 18.34
N GLU A 896 73.33 0.38 18.95
CA GLU A 896 73.11 -0.44 20.15
C GLU A 896 73.45 -1.92 19.93
N LYS A 897 73.09 -2.50 18.77
CA LYS A 897 73.48 -3.87 18.41
C LYS A 897 74.99 -4.03 18.28
N CYS A 898 75.69 -3.07 17.68
CA CYS A 898 77.15 -3.10 17.53
C CYS A 898 77.88 -2.90 18.87
N VAL A 899 77.32 -2.11 19.79
CA VAL A 899 77.88 -1.93 21.14
C VAL A 899 77.66 -3.19 21.99
N ASN A 900 76.48 -3.81 21.92
CA ASN A 900 76.19 -5.05 22.64
C ASN A 900 76.99 -6.26 22.12
N GLN A 901 77.30 -6.32 20.81
CA GLN A 901 78.21 -7.34 20.24
C GLN A 901 79.69 -7.13 20.57
N ARG A 902 80.09 -5.94 21.04
CA ARG A 902 81.45 -5.67 21.54
C ARG A 902 81.59 -5.91 23.05
N ALA A 903 80.48 -6.08 23.76
CA ALA A 903 80.43 -6.34 25.20
C ALA A 903 80.19 -7.82 25.57
N SER A 904 80.10 -8.71 24.56
CA SER A 904 80.19 -10.18 24.66
C SER A 904 81.41 -10.66 23.87
#